data_AF-A0A1F9L6R0-F1
#
_entry.id   AF-A0A1F9L6R0-F1
#
_cell.length_a   1.000
_cell.length_b   1.000
_cell.length_c   1.000
_cell.angle_alpha   90.00
_cell.angle_beta   90.00
_cell.angle_gamma   90.00
#
_symmetry.space_group_name_H-M   'P 1'
#
loop_
_entity.id
_entity.type
_entity.pdbx_description
1 polymer ?
#
loop_
_entity_poly.entity_id
_entity_poly.type
_entity_poly.pdbx_seq_one_letter_code
_entity_poly.pdbx_strand_id
1 'polypeptide(L)'
;MKSGSRLERILTSGVFAVTGELGPPKNGNAELVREKARLLKGSVDAVNITDCQTAIVRMSSISAGLLTLAEGVEPVIQMTCRDRNRIGMQSDILGAAALGLKNLLCLTGDHQKFGNHPGSKGVFDMDSIQLLGMVKSMRDEKIFQSGEVIKSHEPRLFLGAAANPFAGPSEQFRAARLAKKVANGADFVQTQIIYNVERFARFMQAVRDLGLHKKVHILAGVTPPRSLGMARYMQSSVPGMDVTDEVIKRMQGAKDKEDEGINICVDIIRQVREMEGVAGVHIMAIEWESAVPEIVSRAGLASRPVFADEPFALVPSAVTPAAPIEVRTTVAGVEESDALLAAAKIEAEKIIAAARAEAAQFRASAATGGSGAGAVAQAMIETDEAGEDAMNEKERQMALDSVRLGLDALKKAYGLSDDQFDALVKFAGAEAILKREPVLAAPASSAPTPVAPAPMAPAPVHDESVAKKAAEEKAAAEAKKAEAAKKAAEEKAAAEAKQAEAAKKAAEAAAADEAKKAEAAKKAAEEKAEAEVKKAAAPAPKKASPATAAVGAAELTLEKTVLRERAAKVPEASYKQAYTGAIRQTVLGDAASGIKVGGANTLSFHLFEGAMPNRPQIAFDVLDVKPDEWPDTLARHYQDVLDNPLAWAQKCVKEYGADAICLSMVSTDPNGLNRPAGEAAKAAAEVVKNIEVPVIVWGCGNGEKDTETLREITSLIGDKKVCLAPLSDSNYRAIGATAMAFQYPMVAASPIDVNLAKQLNILLENLGVSLDSVLIDPSIGALGYGIEYTYSVMERIRLAALTQKDEKLQVPFICNLGREVWKAKECRLPTDEMIGDQETRGILMEAITASIMLMAGGELMIMRHPRAVALTKSLITGLMG
;
A
#
# COMPACT_ATOMS: atom_id res chain seq x y z
N MET A 1 -30.99 -10.84 -13.54
CA MET A 1 -30.48 -9.67 -12.81
C MET A 1 -29.37 -10.12 -11.88
N LYS A 2 -28.31 -9.33 -11.75
CA LYS A 2 -27.08 -9.61 -11.01
C LYS A 2 -27.18 -9.17 -9.55
N SER A 3 -27.74 -7.98 -9.29
CA SER A 3 -28.07 -7.50 -7.94
C SER A 3 -29.57 -7.36 -7.71
N GLY A 4 -30.36 -7.21 -8.79
CA GLY A 4 -31.79 -6.94 -8.70
C GLY A 4 -32.11 -5.54 -8.19
N SER A 5 -31.15 -4.62 -8.28
CA SER A 5 -31.28 -3.20 -7.94
C SER A 5 -32.31 -2.49 -8.81
N ARG A 6 -32.83 -1.36 -8.32
CA ARG A 6 -33.70 -0.47 -9.08
C ARG A 6 -32.98 0.06 -10.33
N LEU A 7 -31.72 0.46 -10.21
CA LEU A 7 -30.91 0.91 -11.35
C LEU A 7 -30.75 -0.18 -12.43
N GLU A 8 -30.46 -1.43 -12.03
CA GLU A 8 -30.36 -2.56 -12.95
C GLU A 8 -31.69 -2.81 -13.68
N ARG A 9 -32.82 -2.77 -12.97
CA ARG A 9 -34.17 -2.95 -13.55
C ARG A 9 -34.47 -1.88 -14.60
N ILE A 10 -34.24 -0.60 -14.28
CA ILE A 10 -34.48 0.52 -15.20
C ILE A 10 -33.66 0.34 -16.47
N LEU A 11 -32.34 0.16 -16.34
CA LEU A 11 -31.43 0.04 -17.48
C LEU A 11 -31.73 -1.20 -18.34
N THR A 12 -32.03 -2.34 -17.72
CA THR A 12 -32.40 -3.58 -18.43
C THR A 12 -33.75 -3.47 -19.15
N SER A 13 -34.69 -2.67 -18.62
CA SER A 13 -36.00 -2.43 -19.24
C SER A 13 -35.97 -1.51 -20.47
N GLY A 14 -34.83 -0.88 -20.76
CA GLY A 14 -34.69 0.11 -21.84
C GLY A 14 -35.29 1.48 -21.52
N VAL A 15 -35.78 1.71 -20.29
CA VAL A 15 -36.19 3.04 -19.85
C VAL A 15 -34.96 3.92 -19.65
N PHE A 16 -35.01 5.14 -20.17
CA PHE A 16 -33.93 6.11 -20.05
C PHE A 16 -33.67 6.49 -18.58
N ALA A 17 -32.55 6.03 -18.04
CA ALA A 17 -32.22 6.16 -16.63
C ALA A 17 -31.82 7.59 -16.26
N VAL A 18 -32.09 7.97 -15.00
CA VAL A 18 -31.64 9.23 -14.41
C VAL A 18 -30.96 8.92 -13.08
N THR A 19 -29.67 9.21 -12.96
CA THR A 19 -28.94 9.09 -11.67
C THR A 19 -28.48 10.44 -11.15
N GLY A 20 -28.81 10.77 -9.90
CA GLY A 20 -28.31 11.97 -9.23
C GLY A 20 -26.91 11.76 -8.63
N GLU A 21 -26.30 12.82 -8.12
CA GLU A 21 -25.10 12.77 -7.27
C GLU A 21 -25.39 13.36 -5.90
N LEU A 22 -24.80 12.77 -4.85
CA LEU A 22 -24.81 13.28 -3.49
C LEU A 22 -23.36 13.27 -2.97
N GLY A 23 -22.86 14.46 -2.62
CA GLY A 23 -21.57 14.64 -1.96
C GLY A 23 -21.69 14.50 -0.43
N PRO A 24 -21.11 13.48 0.21
CA PRO A 24 -21.18 13.34 1.67
C PRO A 24 -20.53 14.53 2.39
N PRO A 25 -20.97 14.89 3.60
CA PRO A 25 -20.43 16.04 4.32
C PRO A 25 -19.00 15.80 4.81
N LYS A 26 -18.28 16.90 5.09
CA LYS A 26 -16.94 16.90 5.72
C LYS A 26 -17.00 16.77 7.26
N ASN A 27 -18.03 16.11 7.77
CA ASN A 27 -18.31 15.91 9.20
C ASN A 27 -19.23 14.69 9.39
N GLY A 28 -19.53 14.33 10.64
CA GLY A 28 -20.40 13.21 10.98
C GLY A 28 -21.92 13.50 10.96
N ASN A 29 -22.38 14.65 10.47
CA ASN A 29 -23.81 14.99 10.50
C ASN A 29 -24.60 14.21 9.45
N ALA A 30 -25.29 13.16 9.92
CA ALA A 30 -26.15 12.32 9.09
C ALA A 30 -27.34 13.05 8.44
N GLU A 31 -27.84 14.15 9.04
CA GLU A 31 -29.03 14.83 8.52
C GLU A 31 -28.78 15.51 7.19
N LEU A 32 -27.57 16.05 6.97
CA LEU A 32 -27.16 16.63 5.67
C LEU A 32 -27.22 15.61 4.52
N VAL A 33 -27.00 14.32 4.81
CA VAL A 33 -27.17 13.23 3.82
C VAL A 33 -28.65 12.95 3.59
N ARG A 34 -29.47 12.94 4.64
CA ARG A 34 -30.90 12.69 4.54
C ARG A 34 -31.64 13.81 3.80
N GLU A 35 -31.33 15.07 4.09
CA GLU A 35 -31.86 16.24 3.37
C GLU A 35 -31.56 16.15 1.87
N LYS A 36 -30.30 15.90 1.50
CA LYS A 36 -29.90 15.70 0.09
C LYS A 36 -30.60 14.49 -0.55
N ALA A 37 -30.77 13.38 0.17
CA ALA A 37 -31.53 12.23 -0.33
C ALA A 37 -33.01 12.56 -0.57
N ARG A 38 -33.67 13.28 0.36
CA ARG A 38 -35.07 13.72 0.23
C ARG A 38 -35.29 14.65 -0.97
N LEU A 39 -34.34 15.54 -1.27
CA LEU A 39 -34.38 16.40 -2.47
C LEU A 39 -34.34 15.61 -3.78
N LEU A 40 -33.59 14.50 -3.81
CA LEU A 40 -33.43 13.67 -5.02
C LEU A 40 -34.54 12.61 -5.17
N LYS A 41 -35.23 12.26 -4.08
CA LYS A 41 -36.26 11.22 -4.04
C LYS A 41 -37.37 11.48 -5.06
N GLY A 42 -37.74 10.46 -5.83
CA GLY A 42 -38.76 10.53 -6.87
C GLY A 42 -38.31 11.23 -8.17
N SER A 43 -37.21 11.98 -8.17
CA SER A 43 -36.66 12.64 -9.38
C SER A 43 -35.60 11.80 -10.08
N VAL A 44 -34.97 10.86 -9.37
CA VAL A 44 -33.90 9.99 -9.89
C VAL A 44 -34.17 8.52 -9.56
N ASP A 45 -33.58 7.62 -10.34
CA ASP A 45 -33.71 6.17 -10.12
C ASP A 45 -32.69 5.64 -9.10
N ALA A 46 -31.52 6.26 -9.04
CA ALA A 46 -30.48 5.98 -8.06
C ALA A 46 -29.58 7.23 -7.85
N VAL A 47 -28.81 7.26 -6.77
CA VAL A 47 -27.93 8.38 -6.41
C VAL A 47 -26.49 7.91 -6.21
N ASN A 48 -25.56 8.51 -6.93
CA ASN A 48 -24.13 8.33 -6.70
C ASN A 48 -23.73 8.90 -5.34
N ILE A 49 -23.26 8.04 -4.45
CA ILE A 49 -22.69 8.43 -3.16
C ILE A 49 -21.18 8.43 -3.31
N THR A 50 -20.63 9.63 -3.36
CA THR A 50 -19.26 9.85 -3.78
C THR A 50 -18.24 9.58 -2.66
N ASP A 51 -17.06 9.01 -2.99
CA ASP A 51 -16.05 8.55 -2.02
C ASP A 51 -14.84 9.48 -1.97
N CYS A 52 -14.84 10.42 -1.02
CA CYS A 52 -13.77 11.41 -0.79
C CYS A 52 -13.29 12.09 -2.10
N GLN A 53 -14.22 12.82 -2.75
CA GLN A 53 -14.02 13.49 -4.04
C GLN A 53 -12.84 14.46 -3.98
N THR A 54 -12.07 14.54 -5.08
CA THR A 54 -10.81 15.31 -5.17
C THR A 54 -9.87 15.01 -3.99
N ALA A 55 -9.92 13.79 -3.45
CA ALA A 55 -9.23 13.33 -2.26
C ALA A 55 -9.45 14.16 -0.98
N ILE A 56 -10.59 14.84 -0.86
CA ILE A 56 -10.98 15.56 0.35
C ILE A 56 -11.74 14.61 1.28
N VAL A 57 -11.25 14.49 2.52
CA VAL A 57 -11.90 13.67 3.57
C VAL A 57 -13.34 14.12 3.79
N ARG A 58 -14.26 13.16 3.67
CA ARG A 58 -15.72 13.25 3.85
C ARG A 58 -16.22 11.98 4.56
N MET A 59 -17.48 11.98 4.98
CA MET A 59 -18.16 10.75 5.44
C MET A 59 -18.06 9.64 4.39
N SER A 60 -17.81 8.40 4.82
CA SER A 60 -17.67 7.22 3.95
C SER A 60 -18.89 7.04 3.04
N SER A 61 -18.65 6.67 1.77
CA SER A 61 -19.70 6.41 0.78
C SER A 61 -20.65 5.29 1.22
N ILE A 62 -20.17 4.29 1.96
CA ILE A 62 -20.99 3.21 2.51
C ILE A 62 -21.95 3.76 3.57
N SER A 63 -21.45 4.51 4.55
CA SER A 63 -22.27 5.09 5.62
C SER A 63 -23.31 6.07 5.07
N ALA A 64 -22.91 6.96 4.16
CA ALA A 64 -23.82 7.88 3.49
C ALA A 64 -24.83 7.13 2.60
N GLY A 65 -24.43 6.04 1.95
CA GLY A 65 -25.32 5.19 1.15
C GLY A 65 -26.40 4.50 1.99
N LEU A 66 -26.07 4.04 3.20
CA LEU A 66 -27.06 3.46 4.12
C LEU A 66 -28.07 4.50 4.62
N LEU A 67 -27.62 5.74 4.86
CA LEU A 67 -28.51 6.87 5.19
C LEU A 67 -29.42 7.23 4.01
N THR A 68 -28.90 7.26 2.79
CA THR A 68 -29.70 7.47 1.56
C THR A 68 -30.70 6.32 1.32
N LEU A 69 -30.29 5.07 1.57
CA LEU A 69 -31.15 3.89 1.48
C LEU A 69 -32.30 3.93 2.50
N ALA A 70 -32.03 4.38 3.73
CA ALA A 70 -33.04 4.56 4.78
C ALA A 70 -34.08 5.65 4.44
N GLU A 71 -33.70 6.67 3.66
CA GLU A 71 -34.65 7.65 3.10
C GLU A 71 -35.44 7.11 1.89
N GLY A 72 -35.22 5.86 1.48
CA GLY A 72 -35.91 5.22 0.36
C GLY A 72 -35.44 5.71 -1.00
N VAL A 73 -34.13 5.95 -1.14
CA VAL A 73 -33.47 6.30 -2.41
C VAL A 73 -32.33 5.31 -2.64
N GLU A 74 -32.25 4.68 -3.80
CA GLU A 74 -31.24 3.64 -4.03
C GLU A 74 -29.83 4.26 -4.22
N PRO A 75 -28.83 3.89 -3.41
CA PRO A 75 -27.48 4.39 -3.56
C PRO A 75 -26.69 3.61 -4.64
N VAL A 76 -25.78 4.32 -5.28
CA VAL A 76 -24.62 3.80 -6.01
C VAL A 76 -23.39 4.25 -5.24
N ILE A 77 -22.87 3.37 -4.38
CA ILE A 77 -21.68 3.72 -3.59
C ILE A 77 -20.46 3.74 -4.50
N GLN A 78 -19.63 4.76 -4.35
CA GLN A 78 -18.31 4.80 -4.98
C GLN A 78 -17.28 4.13 -4.07
N MET A 79 -16.29 3.47 -4.68
CA MET A 79 -15.11 2.97 -3.97
C MET A 79 -13.85 3.34 -4.74
N THR A 80 -12.93 4.03 -4.08
CA THR A 80 -11.66 4.48 -4.66
C THR A 80 -10.49 3.60 -4.23
N CYS A 81 -9.62 3.24 -5.18
CA CYS A 81 -8.40 2.46 -4.92
C CYS A 81 -7.26 3.30 -4.31
N ARG A 82 -7.41 4.63 -4.31
CA ARG A 82 -6.44 5.62 -3.80
C ARG A 82 -5.98 5.36 -2.38
N ASP A 83 -6.89 4.97 -1.48
CA ASP A 83 -6.66 4.96 -0.04
C ASP A 83 -6.98 3.60 0.63
N ARG A 84 -7.28 2.57 -0.17
CA ARG A 84 -7.58 1.21 0.29
C ARG A 84 -6.78 0.17 -0.48
N ASN A 85 -6.38 -0.90 0.20
CA ASN A 85 -5.79 -2.10 -0.42
C ASN A 85 -6.86 -3.17 -0.70
N ARG A 86 -6.49 -4.25 -1.39
CA ARG A 86 -7.36 -5.38 -1.73
C ARG A 86 -8.07 -6.00 -0.53
N ILE A 87 -7.45 -6.02 0.65
CA ILE A 87 -8.04 -6.60 1.87
C ILE A 87 -9.17 -5.67 2.36
N GLY A 88 -8.87 -4.38 2.52
CA GLY A 88 -9.84 -3.36 2.90
C GLY A 88 -11.01 -3.27 1.92
N MET A 89 -10.73 -3.26 0.61
CA MET A 89 -11.79 -3.22 -0.41
C MET A 89 -12.68 -4.47 -0.39
N GLN A 90 -12.14 -5.68 -0.30
CA GLN A 90 -12.96 -6.90 -0.20
C GLN A 90 -13.82 -6.91 1.08
N SER A 91 -13.25 -6.48 2.20
CA SER A 91 -13.97 -6.35 3.48
C SER A 91 -15.12 -5.33 3.39
N ASP A 92 -14.84 -4.12 2.91
CA ASP A 92 -15.82 -3.05 2.70
C ASP A 92 -16.94 -3.48 1.73
N ILE A 93 -16.60 -4.21 0.66
CA ILE A 93 -17.56 -4.76 -0.32
C ILE A 93 -18.50 -5.78 0.31
N LEU A 94 -17.97 -6.72 1.10
CA LEU A 94 -18.78 -7.72 1.81
C LEU A 94 -19.70 -7.04 2.83
N GLY A 95 -19.20 -6.08 3.60
CA GLY A 95 -20.00 -5.28 4.52
C GLY A 95 -21.11 -4.51 3.82
N ALA A 96 -20.80 -3.84 2.71
CA ALA A 96 -21.78 -3.11 1.91
C ALA A 96 -22.89 -4.02 1.36
N ALA A 97 -22.52 -5.17 0.79
CA ALA A 97 -23.48 -6.14 0.25
C ALA A 97 -24.35 -6.77 1.36
N ALA A 98 -23.77 -7.12 2.51
CA ALA A 98 -24.49 -7.65 3.67
C ALA A 98 -25.51 -6.65 4.25
N LEU A 99 -25.22 -5.35 4.16
CA LEU A 99 -26.12 -4.26 4.58
C LEU A 99 -27.11 -3.84 3.47
N GLY A 100 -27.20 -4.60 2.37
CA GLY A 100 -28.23 -4.43 1.34
C GLY A 100 -27.92 -3.38 0.27
N LEU A 101 -26.69 -2.87 0.19
CA LEU A 101 -26.24 -2.00 -0.91
C LEU A 101 -26.04 -2.85 -2.18
N LYS A 102 -26.56 -2.39 -3.32
CA LYS A 102 -26.69 -3.21 -4.55
C LYS A 102 -25.94 -2.69 -5.79
N ASN A 103 -25.39 -1.48 -5.74
CA ASN A 103 -24.70 -0.83 -6.86
C ASN A 103 -23.35 -0.28 -6.37
N LEU A 104 -22.27 -0.56 -7.11
CA LEU A 104 -20.91 -0.15 -6.76
C LEU A 104 -20.21 0.47 -7.99
N LEU A 105 -19.78 1.73 -7.89
CA LEU A 105 -18.98 2.40 -8.92
C LEU A 105 -17.48 2.29 -8.58
N CYS A 106 -16.75 1.53 -9.40
CA CYS A 106 -15.33 1.23 -9.17
C CYS A 106 -14.42 2.33 -9.75
N LEU A 107 -13.65 3.00 -8.88
CA LEU A 107 -12.82 4.16 -9.22
C LEU A 107 -11.36 3.98 -8.79
N THR A 108 -10.42 4.51 -9.58
CA THR A 108 -9.00 4.56 -9.16
C THR A 108 -8.83 5.65 -8.09
N GLY A 109 -9.58 6.75 -8.20
CA GLY A 109 -9.54 7.90 -7.30
C GLY A 109 -8.55 8.99 -7.77
N ASP A 110 -8.86 10.25 -7.41
CA ASP A 110 -7.98 11.40 -7.69
C ASP A 110 -6.73 11.35 -6.82
N HIS A 111 -5.54 11.68 -7.36
CA HIS A 111 -4.30 11.64 -6.58
C HIS A 111 -4.40 12.50 -5.30
N GLN A 112 -3.98 11.98 -4.15
CA GLN A 112 -4.25 12.56 -2.83
C GLN A 112 -3.68 13.98 -2.62
N LYS A 113 -2.65 14.35 -3.39
CA LYS A 113 -2.14 15.72 -3.57
C LYS A 113 -3.19 16.78 -3.92
N PHE A 114 -4.31 16.41 -4.56
CA PHE A 114 -5.41 17.35 -4.85
C PHE A 114 -6.34 17.60 -3.65
N GLY A 115 -6.22 16.78 -2.60
CA GLY A 115 -7.07 16.78 -1.43
C GLY A 115 -6.58 17.64 -0.28
N ASN A 116 -7.30 17.55 0.84
CA ASN A 116 -6.92 18.24 2.08
C ASN A 116 -5.84 17.49 2.90
N HIS A 117 -5.38 16.33 2.43
CA HIS A 117 -4.29 15.55 3.04
C HIS A 117 -3.22 15.20 1.98
N PRO A 118 -2.55 16.20 1.36
CA PRO A 118 -1.64 15.97 0.24
C PRO A 118 -0.39 15.15 0.60
N GLY A 119 -0.05 15.05 1.88
CA GLY A 119 1.03 14.22 2.42
C GLY A 119 0.60 12.80 2.84
N SER A 120 -0.65 12.40 2.66
CA SER A 120 -1.04 11.01 2.93
C SER A 120 -0.41 10.06 1.90
N LYS A 121 -0.14 8.82 2.32
CA LYS A 121 0.32 7.76 1.40
C LYS A 121 -0.85 7.34 0.52
N GLY A 122 -0.64 7.36 -0.80
CA GLY A 122 -1.53 6.69 -1.73
C GLY A 122 -1.29 5.18 -1.65
N VAL A 123 -2.36 4.41 -1.59
CA VAL A 123 -2.31 2.95 -1.53
C VAL A 123 -2.22 2.36 -2.93
N PHE A 124 -3.20 2.63 -3.80
CA PHE A 124 -3.21 2.26 -5.23
C PHE A 124 -2.79 0.80 -5.53
N ASP A 125 -3.08 -0.12 -4.61
CA ASP A 125 -2.77 -1.56 -4.69
C ASP A 125 -3.39 -2.24 -5.93
N MET A 126 -4.40 -1.59 -6.51
CA MET A 126 -4.93 -1.92 -7.83
C MET A 126 -5.57 -0.67 -8.48
N ASP A 127 -5.92 -0.76 -9.76
CA ASP A 127 -6.72 0.26 -10.46
C ASP A 127 -8.20 -0.12 -10.59
N SER A 128 -9.02 0.82 -11.10
CA SER A 128 -10.46 0.59 -11.33
C SER A 128 -10.82 -0.43 -12.42
N ILE A 129 -9.86 -1.03 -13.13
CA ILE A 129 -10.09 -2.16 -14.05
C ILE A 129 -9.87 -3.46 -13.29
N GLN A 130 -8.80 -3.53 -12.49
CA GLN A 130 -8.51 -4.65 -11.59
C GLN A 130 -9.56 -4.79 -10.48
N LEU A 131 -10.03 -3.67 -9.89
CA LEU A 131 -11.12 -3.68 -8.92
C LEU A 131 -12.41 -4.27 -9.51
N LEU A 132 -12.79 -3.86 -10.73
CA LEU A 132 -13.94 -4.47 -11.43
C LEU A 132 -13.77 -5.99 -11.58
N GLY A 133 -12.60 -6.43 -12.04
CA GLY A 133 -12.29 -7.86 -12.18
C GLY A 133 -12.39 -8.61 -10.85
N MET A 134 -11.85 -8.06 -9.76
CA MET A 134 -11.93 -8.63 -8.42
C MET A 134 -13.38 -8.76 -7.95
N VAL A 135 -14.18 -7.69 -7.99
CA VAL A 135 -15.59 -7.75 -7.52
C VAL A 135 -16.42 -8.68 -8.42
N LYS A 136 -16.13 -8.70 -9.73
CA LYS A 136 -16.75 -9.63 -10.67
C LYS A 136 -16.47 -11.09 -10.28
N SER A 137 -15.23 -11.47 -10.00
CA SER A 137 -14.91 -12.84 -9.59
C SER A 137 -15.48 -13.19 -8.20
N MET A 138 -15.52 -12.24 -7.25
CA MET A 138 -16.25 -12.43 -5.98
C MET A 138 -17.74 -12.71 -6.18
N ARG A 139 -18.39 -12.03 -7.13
CA ARG A 139 -19.82 -12.16 -7.43
C ARG A 139 -20.15 -13.39 -8.28
N ASP A 140 -19.42 -13.58 -9.38
CA ASP A 140 -19.76 -14.51 -10.46
C ASP A 140 -19.08 -15.88 -10.26
N GLU A 141 -17.82 -15.90 -9.81
CA GLU A 141 -17.02 -17.11 -9.57
C GLU A 141 -17.03 -17.54 -8.09
N LYS A 142 -17.51 -16.68 -7.19
CA LYS A 142 -17.58 -16.89 -5.74
C LYS A 142 -16.22 -17.14 -5.09
N ILE A 143 -15.20 -16.39 -5.51
CA ILE A 143 -13.85 -16.47 -4.95
C ILE A 143 -13.36 -15.12 -4.43
N PHE A 144 -12.61 -15.15 -3.33
CA PHE A 144 -11.75 -14.04 -2.94
C PHE A 144 -10.60 -13.85 -3.95
N GLN A 145 -9.93 -12.70 -3.92
CA GLN A 145 -8.77 -12.46 -4.78
C GLN A 145 -7.59 -13.42 -4.51
N SER A 146 -7.56 -14.07 -3.35
CA SER A 146 -6.62 -15.15 -3.01
C SER A 146 -6.92 -16.49 -3.71
N GLY A 147 -8.08 -16.63 -4.35
CA GLY A 147 -8.60 -17.89 -4.88
C GLY A 147 -9.41 -18.72 -3.88
N GLU A 148 -9.52 -18.30 -2.61
CA GLU A 148 -10.38 -19.00 -1.62
C GLU A 148 -11.87 -18.85 -1.97
N VAL A 149 -12.63 -19.94 -1.81
CA VAL A 149 -14.07 -19.98 -2.11
C VAL A 149 -14.91 -19.26 -1.05
N ILE A 150 -15.73 -18.30 -1.50
CA ILE A 150 -16.81 -17.67 -0.73
C ILE A 150 -17.94 -18.69 -0.58
N LYS A 151 -17.93 -19.43 0.54
CA LYS A 151 -18.83 -20.59 0.80
C LYS A 151 -20.32 -20.26 0.73
N SER A 152 -20.72 -19.02 1.04
CA SER A 152 -22.10 -18.54 0.92
C SER A 152 -22.15 -17.01 0.87
N HIS A 153 -23.28 -16.44 0.45
CA HIS A 153 -23.54 -15.00 0.46
C HIS A 153 -22.52 -14.17 -0.36
N GLU A 154 -22.29 -14.57 -1.61
CA GLU A 154 -21.47 -13.78 -2.55
C GLU A 154 -22.01 -12.34 -2.74
N PRO A 155 -21.14 -11.32 -2.91
CA PRO A 155 -21.56 -9.92 -3.02
C PRO A 155 -22.27 -9.63 -4.35
N ARG A 156 -23.60 -9.70 -4.34
CA ARG A 156 -24.46 -9.46 -5.50
C ARG A 156 -24.61 -7.97 -5.83
N LEU A 157 -23.59 -7.42 -6.48
CA LEU A 157 -23.50 -6.01 -6.86
C LEU A 157 -23.62 -5.80 -8.39
N PHE A 158 -24.27 -4.70 -8.78
CA PHE A 158 -24.28 -4.18 -10.14
C PHE A 158 -23.10 -3.20 -10.29
N LEU A 159 -22.19 -3.49 -11.22
CA LEU A 159 -20.85 -2.88 -11.23
C LEU A 159 -20.77 -1.72 -12.22
N GLY A 160 -20.47 -0.53 -11.70
CA GLY A 160 -20.28 0.69 -12.46
C GLY A 160 -18.81 0.96 -12.75
N ALA A 161 -18.54 1.66 -13.85
CA ALA A 161 -17.23 2.23 -14.13
C ALA A 161 -17.29 3.68 -14.62
N ALA A 162 -16.31 4.50 -14.24
CA ALA A 162 -16.17 5.84 -14.81
C ALA A 162 -15.43 5.82 -16.17
N ALA A 163 -15.91 6.63 -17.12
CA ALA A 163 -15.24 6.93 -18.38
C ALA A 163 -15.05 8.44 -18.56
N ASN A 164 -13.90 8.88 -19.07
CA ASN A 164 -13.73 10.26 -19.55
C ASN A 164 -13.61 10.22 -21.08
N PRO A 165 -14.57 10.81 -21.84
CA PRO A 165 -14.54 10.83 -23.31
C PRO A 165 -13.53 11.83 -23.89
N PHE A 166 -13.14 12.86 -23.13
CA PHE A 166 -12.32 13.99 -23.60
C PHE A 166 -10.85 13.95 -23.18
N ALA A 167 -10.50 13.07 -22.24
CA ALA A 167 -9.11 12.79 -21.91
C ALA A 167 -8.34 12.26 -23.14
N GLY A 168 -7.06 12.60 -23.24
CA GLY A 168 -6.22 12.18 -24.37
C GLY A 168 -5.93 10.66 -24.42
N PRO A 169 -5.29 10.19 -25.53
CA PRO A 169 -4.91 10.97 -26.71
C PRO A 169 -6.07 11.18 -27.73
N SER A 170 -7.06 10.29 -27.77
CA SER A 170 -8.24 10.42 -28.66
C SER A 170 -9.46 9.64 -28.17
N GLU A 171 -10.63 9.94 -28.71
CA GLU A 171 -11.90 9.27 -28.40
C GLU A 171 -11.83 7.75 -28.63
N GLN A 172 -11.14 7.30 -29.69
CA GLN A 172 -10.95 5.87 -29.99
C GLN A 172 -10.12 5.19 -28.89
N PHE A 173 -9.07 5.84 -28.38
CA PHE A 173 -8.30 5.31 -27.26
C PHE A 173 -9.14 5.29 -25.96
N ARG A 174 -10.01 6.28 -25.75
CA ARG A 174 -10.94 6.29 -24.61
C ARG A 174 -11.97 5.16 -24.71
N ALA A 175 -12.50 4.89 -25.89
CA ALA A 175 -13.38 3.76 -26.15
C ALA A 175 -12.67 2.40 -25.97
N ALA A 176 -11.42 2.27 -26.43
CA ALA A 176 -10.60 1.09 -26.18
C ALA A 176 -10.28 0.87 -24.69
N ARG A 177 -10.03 1.94 -23.92
CA ARG A 177 -9.91 1.85 -22.45
C ARG A 177 -11.23 1.47 -21.78
N LEU A 178 -12.37 1.93 -22.31
CA LEU A 178 -13.68 1.47 -21.85
C LEU A 178 -13.89 -0.02 -22.16
N ALA A 179 -13.47 -0.52 -23.32
CA ALA A 179 -13.54 -1.94 -23.65
C ALA A 179 -12.86 -2.83 -22.59
N LYS A 180 -11.70 -2.40 -22.05
CA LYS A 180 -11.02 -3.09 -20.94
C LYS A 180 -11.87 -3.14 -19.66
N LYS A 181 -12.59 -2.06 -19.33
CA LYS A 181 -13.53 -2.01 -18.18
C LYS A 181 -14.74 -2.94 -18.37
N VAL A 182 -15.32 -2.94 -19.58
CA VAL A 182 -16.43 -3.85 -19.93
C VAL A 182 -16.00 -5.32 -19.86
N ALA A 183 -14.83 -5.67 -20.39
CA ALA A 183 -14.27 -7.02 -20.31
C ALA A 183 -14.06 -7.50 -18.85
N ASN A 184 -13.70 -6.58 -17.95
CA ASN A 184 -13.55 -6.84 -16.51
C ASN A 184 -14.87 -6.77 -15.72
N GLY A 185 -16.03 -6.68 -16.38
CA GLY A 185 -17.33 -6.85 -15.75
C GLY A 185 -18.08 -5.58 -15.37
N ALA A 186 -17.72 -4.41 -15.93
CA ALA A 186 -18.58 -3.23 -15.85
C ALA A 186 -19.94 -3.50 -16.52
N ASP A 187 -21.02 -3.35 -15.75
CA ASP A 187 -22.41 -3.49 -16.14
C ASP A 187 -23.03 -2.15 -16.58
N PHE A 188 -22.58 -1.04 -15.98
CA PHE A 188 -22.89 0.32 -16.41
C PHE A 188 -21.68 1.25 -16.39
N VAL A 189 -21.80 2.38 -17.07
CA VAL A 189 -20.76 3.41 -17.21
C VAL A 189 -21.39 4.76 -16.90
N GLN A 190 -20.69 5.58 -16.13
CA GLN A 190 -21.00 7.01 -16.02
C GLN A 190 -19.84 7.80 -16.62
N THR A 191 -20.16 8.75 -17.51
CA THR A 191 -19.13 9.59 -18.11
C THR A 191 -18.82 10.80 -17.25
N GLN A 192 -17.63 11.38 -17.44
CA GLN A 192 -17.34 12.75 -17.02
C GLN A 192 -18.27 13.75 -17.73
N ILE A 193 -18.35 14.96 -17.18
CA ILE A 193 -19.26 16.04 -17.61
C ILE A 193 -19.09 16.36 -19.10
N ILE A 194 -20.20 16.31 -19.83
CA ILE A 194 -20.29 16.62 -21.27
C ILE A 194 -20.77 18.06 -21.44
N TYR A 195 -19.89 18.93 -21.98
CA TYR A 195 -20.28 20.23 -22.56
C TYR A 195 -20.07 20.24 -24.08
N ASN A 196 -19.01 19.58 -24.57
CA ASN A 196 -18.80 19.35 -26.01
C ASN A 196 -19.57 18.10 -26.50
N VAL A 197 -20.83 18.29 -26.88
CA VAL A 197 -21.75 17.22 -27.33
C VAL A 197 -21.28 16.58 -28.64
N GLU A 198 -20.74 17.36 -29.59
CA GLU A 198 -20.22 16.86 -30.86
C GLU A 198 -19.03 15.91 -30.65
N ARG A 199 -18.11 16.28 -29.75
CA ARG A 199 -16.98 15.43 -29.37
C ARG A 199 -17.43 14.18 -28.60
N PHE A 200 -18.47 14.29 -27.78
CA PHE A 200 -19.09 13.12 -27.15
C PHE A 200 -19.73 12.19 -28.18
N ALA A 201 -20.34 12.71 -29.25
CA ALA A 201 -20.87 11.89 -30.34
C ALA A 201 -19.76 11.10 -31.08
N ARG A 202 -18.56 11.67 -31.26
CA ARG A 202 -17.38 10.94 -31.75
C ARG A 202 -16.94 9.80 -30.82
N PHE A 203 -16.94 10.03 -29.51
CA PHE A 203 -16.69 8.98 -28.52
C PHE A 203 -17.75 7.87 -28.60
N MET A 204 -19.03 8.24 -28.68
CA MET A 204 -20.12 7.28 -28.83
C MET A 204 -20.04 6.50 -30.16
N GLN A 205 -19.53 7.10 -31.24
CA GLN A 205 -19.25 6.37 -32.48
C GLN A 205 -18.18 5.30 -32.26
N ALA A 206 -17.03 5.63 -31.66
CA ALA A 206 -15.98 4.64 -31.38
C ALA A 206 -16.46 3.53 -30.42
N VAL A 207 -17.36 3.86 -29.47
CA VAL A 207 -18.05 2.89 -28.60
C VAL A 207 -19.03 2.01 -29.39
N ARG A 208 -19.67 2.52 -30.45
CA ARG A 208 -20.50 1.75 -31.38
C ARG A 208 -19.68 0.83 -32.27
N ASP A 209 -18.58 1.32 -32.83
CA ASP A 209 -17.66 0.55 -33.69
C ASP A 209 -17.07 -0.67 -32.95
N LEU A 210 -16.78 -0.54 -31.65
CA LEU A 210 -16.34 -1.62 -30.77
C LEU A 210 -17.48 -2.49 -30.19
N GLY A 211 -18.74 -2.20 -30.54
CA GLY A 211 -19.92 -2.93 -30.06
C GLY A 211 -20.20 -2.81 -28.56
N LEU A 212 -19.60 -1.84 -27.86
CA LEU A 212 -19.63 -1.74 -26.39
C LEU A 212 -21.00 -1.32 -25.85
N HIS A 213 -21.69 -0.42 -26.55
CA HIS A 213 -23.08 0.00 -26.27
C HIS A 213 -24.10 -1.17 -26.19
N LYS A 214 -23.78 -2.36 -26.72
CA LYS A 214 -24.61 -3.57 -26.63
C LYS A 214 -24.22 -4.49 -25.46
N LYS A 215 -23.15 -4.14 -24.73
CA LYS A 215 -22.54 -4.93 -23.65
C LYS A 215 -22.56 -4.21 -22.30
N VAL A 216 -22.72 -2.89 -22.30
CA VAL A 216 -22.71 -2.05 -21.10
C VAL A 216 -23.68 -0.87 -21.27
N HIS A 217 -24.36 -0.48 -20.21
CA HIS A 217 -25.25 0.69 -20.23
C HIS A 217 -24.46 1.98 -20.00
N ILE A 218 -24.59 2.99 -20.86
CA ILE A 218 -23.81 4.24 -20.75
C ILE A 218 -24.73 5.39 -20.34
N LEU A 219 -24.39 6.03 -19.21
CA LEU A 219 -25.05 7.21 -18.69
C LEU A 219 -24.17 8.44 -18.96
N ALA A 220 -24.72 9.39 -19.71
CA ALA A 220 -24.05 10.63 -20.06
C ALA A 220 -24.01 11.58 -18.85
N GLY A 221 -22.82 11.98 -18.42
CA GLY A 221 -22.60 12.91 -17.32
C GLY A 221 -22.92 14.36 -17.70
N VAL A 222 -23.78 15.02 -16.93
CA VAL A 222 -24.24 16.40 -17.18
C VAL A 222 -24.23 17.23 -15.89
N THR A 223 -23.89 18.52 -16.01
CA THR A 223 -23.82 19.47 -14.88
C THR A 223 -24.36 20.83 -15.31
N PRO A 224 -25.29 21.45 -14.56
CA PRO A 224 -25.67 22.84 -14.79
C PRO A 224 -24.53 23.78 -14.37
N PRO A 225 -23.95 24.60 -15.29
CA PRO A 225 -22.95 25.59 -14.91
C PRO A 225 -23.64 26.72 -14.14
N ARG A 226 -23.49 26.77 -12.81
CA ARG A 226 -24.20 27.74 -11.95
C ARG A 226 -23.79 29.20 -12.17
N SER A 227 -22.59 29.44 -12.72
CA SER A 227 -22.12 30.80 -13.03
C SER A 227 -21.10 30.81 -14.16
N LEU A 228 -20.90 31.99 -14.78
CA LEU A 228 -19.85 32.21 -15.78
C LEU A 228 -18.44 31.94 -15.22
N GLY A 229 -18.21 32.23 -13.92
CA GLY A 229 -16.95 31.93 -13.25
C GLY A 229 -16.69 30.43 -13.14
N MET A 230 -17.71 29.66 -12.74
CA MET A 230 -17.66 28.20 -12.72
C MET A 230 -17.41 27.62 -14.12
N ALA A 231 -18.12 28.11 -15.14
CA ALA A 231 -17.94 27.67 -16.52
C ALA A 231 -16.52 27.92 -17.06
N ARG A 232 -15.95 29.10 -16.80
CA ARG A 232 -14.56 29.43 -17.18
C ARG A 232 -13.53 28.63 -16.40
N TYR A 233 -13.73 28.38 -15.11
CA TYR A 233 -12.85 27.52 -14.31
C TYR A 233 -12.86 26.08 -14.84
N MET A 234 -14.04 25.55 -15.17
CA MET A 234 -14.18 24.24 -15.82
C MET A 234 -13.49 24.19 -17.20
N GLN A 235 -13.52 25.29 -17.96
CA GLN A 235 -12.83 25.38 -19.26
C GLN A 235 -11.30 25.40 -19.13
N SER A 236 -10.75 26.15 -18.17
CA SER A 236 -9.30 26.44 -18.12
C SER A 236 -8.50 25.60 -17.12
N SER A 237 -9.16 25.07 -16.08
CA SER A 237 -8.49 24.61 -14.86
C SER A 237 -8.87 23.18 -14.43
N VAL A 238 -9.80 22.52 -15.11
CA VAL A 238 -10.21 21.13 -14.80
C VAL A 238 -9.68 20.17 -15.89
N PRO A 239 -8.65 19.35 -15.60
CA PRO A 239 -8.04 18.49 -16.60
C PRO A 239 -9.00 17.47 -17.22
N GLY A 240 -8.97 17.36 -18.55
CA GLY A 240 -9.81 16.40 -19.28
C GLY A 240 -11.29 16.79 -19.34
N MET A 241 -11.62 18.05 -19.16
CA MET A 241 -12.92 18.63 -19.50
C MET A 241 -12.82 19.42 -20.82
N ASP A 242 -13.94 19.58 -21.52
CA ASP A 242 -14.03 20.29 -22.80
C ASP A 242 -15.29 21.16 -22.78
N VAL A 243 -15.14 22.41 -22.32
CA VAL A 243 -16.20 23.42 -22.26
C VAL A 243 -16.10 24.30 -23.50
N THR A 244 -17.14 24.29 -24.34
CA THR A 244 -17.15 25.05 -25.59
C THR A 244 -17.32 26.55 -25.34
N ASP A 245 -16.77 27.37 -26.24
CA ASP A 245 -16.96 28.83 -26.18
C ASP A 245 -18.43 29.25 -26.33
N GLU A 246 -19.27 28.40 -26.92
CA GLU A 246 -20.72 28.59 -26.95
C GLU A 246 -21.33 28.56 -25.54
N VAL A 247 -20.96 27.59 -24.70
CA VAL A 247 -21.38 27.53 -23.30
C VAL A 247 -20.93 28.78 -22.55
N ILE A 248 -19.68 29.23 -22.75
CA ILE A 248 -19.18 30.48 -22.16
C ILE A 248 -19.97 31.69 -22.66
N LYS A 249 -20.30 31.77 -23.95
CA LYS A 249 -21.07 32.88 -24.55
C LYS A 249 -22.52 32.92 -24.05
N ARG A 250 -23.20 31.77 -23.97
CA ARG A 250 -24.54 31.64 -23.35
C ARG A 250 -24.50 32.11 -21.90
N MET A 251 -23.58 31.57 -21.11
CA MET A 251 -23.36 31.97 -19.72
C MET A 251 -22.94 33.43 -19.55
N GLN A 252 -22.34 34.07 -20.56
CA GLN A 252 -22.02 35.50 -20.52
C GLN A 252 -23.25 36.37 -20.86
N GLY A 253 -24.04 36.00 -21.86
CA GLY A 253 -25.21 36.76 -22.33
C GLY A 253 -26.47 36.65 -21.47
N ALA A 254 -26.64 35.56 -20.71
CA ALA A 254 -27.88 35.32 -19.96
C ALA A 254 -28.17 36.36 -18.86
N LYS A 255 -29.44 36.71 -18.64
CA LYS A 255 -29.85 37.60 -17.55
C LYS A 255 -29.79 36.91 -16.19
N ASP A 256 -30.30 35.68 -16.14
CA ASP A 256 -30.19 34.77 -15.00
C ASP A 256 -29.17 33.69 -15.37
N LYS A 257 -28.18 33.47 -14.50
CA LYS A 257 -27.09 32.50 -14.75
C LYS A 257 -27.44 31.11 -14.23
N GLU A 258 -28.29 31.02 -13.20
CA GLU A 258 -28.72 29.75 -12.63
C GLU A 258 -29.75 29.10 -13.57
N ASP A 259 -30.74 29.87 -14.05
CA ASP A 259 -31.71 29.41 -15.05
C ASP A 259 -31.04 28.99 -16.36
N GLU A 260 -30.09 29.78 -16.88
CA GLU A 260 -29.37 29.41 -18.11
C GLU A 260 -28.49 28.17 -17.90
N GLY A 261 -27.90 27.99 -16.72
CA GLY A 261 -27.17 26.77 -16.38
C GLY A 261 -28.07 25.53 -16.40
N ILE A 262 -29.30 25.66 -15.91
CA ILE A 262 -30.33 24.61 -16.02
C ILE A 262 -30.71 24.38 -17.51
N ASN A 263 -30.93 25.44 -18.29
CA ASN A 263 -31.30 25.32 -19.70
C ASN A 263 -30.21 24.63 -20.54
N ILE A 264 -28.94 24.99 -20.34
CA ILE A 264 -27.78 24.32 -20.96
C ILE A 264 -27.76 22.83 -20.60
N CYS A 265 -27.97 22.48 -19.33
CA CYS A 265 -28.03 21.09 -18.88
C CYS A 265 -29.18 20.32 -19.56
N VAL A 266 -30.37 20.92 -19.64
CA VAL A 266 -31.55 20.35 -20.30
C VAL A 266 -31.33 20.15 -21.81
N ASP A 267 -30.71 21.12 -22.49
CA ASP A 267 -30.37 21.03 -23.91
C ASP A 267 -29.39 19.89 -24.19
N ILE A 268 -28.40 19.69 -23.31
CA ILE A 268 -27.44 18.57 -23.41
C ILE A 268 -28.17 17.25 -23.16
N ILE A 269 -29.03 17.15 -22.13
CA ILE A 269 -29.83 15.95 -21.85
C ILE A 269 -30.68 15.54 -23.06
N ARG A 270 -31.33 16.51 -23.74
CA ARG A 270 -32.12 16.25 -24.95
C ARG A 270 -31.26 15.69 -26.07
N GLN A 271 -30.12 16.30 -26.37
CA GLN A 271 -29.20 15.84 -27.43
C GLN A 271 -28.62 14.45 -27.14
N VAL A 272 -28.15 14.18 -25.92
CA VAL A 272 -27.57 12.85 -25.59
C VAL A 272 -28.63 11.75 -25.52
N ARG A 273 -29.90 12.08 -25.27
CA ARG A 273 -31.03 11.14 -25.29
C ARG A 273 -31.36 10.62 -26.69
N GLU A 274 -31.06 11.39 -27.74
CA GLU A 274 -31.17 10.97 -29.15
C GLU A 274 -29.94 10.12 -29.59
N MET A 275 -28.92 10.07 -28.74
CA MET A 275 -27.71 9.23 -28.73
C MET A 275 -27.90 7.72 -28.83
N GLU A 276 -27.78 7.05 -29.99
CA GLU A 276 -27.73 5.57 -30.00
C GLU A 276 -26.61 5.05 -29.08
N GLY A 277 -27.00 4.24 -28.10
CA GLY A 277 -26.11 3.66 -27.09
C GLY A 277 -26.03 4.42 -25.75
N VAL A 278 -26.68 5.59 -25.64
CA VAL A 278 -26.86 6.31 -24.37
C VAL A 278 -28.12 5.77 -23.69
N ALA A 279 -27.96 5.10 -22.55
CA ALA A 279 -29.04 4.47 -21.78
C ALA A 279 -29.65 5.38 -20.69
N GLY A 280 -29.05 6.54 -20.44
CA GLY A 280 -29.51 7.49 -19.43
C GLY A 280 -28.58 8.68 -19.24
N VAL A 281 -28.83 9.46 -18.20
CA VAL A 281 -27.98 10.59 -17.78
C VAL A 281 -27.61 10.50 -16.30
N HIS A 282 -26.41 10.98 -15.98
CA HIS A 282 -25.97 11.20 -14.62
C HIS A 282 -25.85 12.71 -14.35
N ILE A 283 -26.75 13.23 -13.52
CA ILE A 283 -26.85 14.65 -13.20
C ILE A 283 -26.00 14.94 -11.96
N MET A 284 -24.88 15.63 -12.16
CA MET A 284 -23.95 16.07 -11.12
C MET A 284 -24.21 17.56 -10.81
N ALA A 285 -25.10 17.84 -9.87
CA ALA A 285 -25.46 19.19 -9.43
C ALA A 285 -24.65 19.57 -8.16
N ILE A 286 -23.37 19.90 -8.37
CA ILE A 286 -22.36 20.10 -7.32
C ILE A 286 -22.80 21.15 -6.29
N GLU A 287 -23.08 20.71 -5.06
CA GLU A 287 -23.62 21.53 -3.94
C GLU A 287 -24.87 22.36 -4.35
N TRP A 288 -25.67 21.82 -5.27
CA TRP A 288 -26.93 22.39 -5.76
C TRP A 288 -27.95 21.29 -6.10
N GLU A 289 -28.02 20.24 -5.27
CA GLU A 289 -28.86 19.06 -5.48
C GLU A 289 -30.37 19.42 -5.65
N SER A 290 -30.81 20.56 -5.12
CA SER A 290 -32.16 21.09 -5.28
C SER A 290 -32.53 21.49 -6.72
N ALA A 291 -31.57 21.64 -7.64
CA ALA A 291 -31.84 21.88 -9.06
C ALA A 291 -32.21 20.61 -9.83
N VAL A 292 -31.92 19.41 -9.29
CA VAL A 292 -32.12 18.14 -10.02
C VAL A 292 -33.60 17.89 -10.36
N PRO A 293 -34.58 18.06 -9.45
CA PRO A 293 -36.00 17.89 -9.80
C PRO A 293 -36.45 18.81 -10.94
N GLU A 294 -35.95 20.04 -10.98
CA GLU A 294 -36.28 21.01 -12.03
C GLU A 294 -35.65 20.64 -13.38
N ILE A 295 -34.36 20.26 -13.40
CA ILE A 295 -33.68 19.77 -14.61
C ILE A 295 -34.41 18.55 -15.17
N VAL A 296 -34.77 17.59 -14.31
CA VAL A 296 -35.51 16.38 -14.68
C VAL A 296 -36.91 16.71 -15.22
N SER A 297 -37.59 17.69 -14.64
CA SER A 297 -38.89 18.19 -15.11
C SER A 297 -38.78 18.85 -16.50
N ARG A 298 -37.90 19.85 -16.65
CA ARG A 298 -37.67 20.58 -17.91
C ARG A 298 -37.14 19.67 -19.05
N ALA A 299 -36.42 18.60 -18.70
CA ALA A 299 -35.97 17.56 -19.66
C ALA A 299 -37.06 16.54 -20.04
N GLY A 300 -38.25 16.59 -19.44
CA GLY A 300 -39.34 15.64 -19.71
C GLY A 300 -39.05 14.23 -19.17
N LEU A 301 -38.43 14.14 -17.99
CA LEU A 301 -37.98 12.90 -17.36
C LEU A 301 -38.59 12.67 -15.95
N ALA A 302 -39.49 13.55 -15.48
CA ALA A 302 -40.08 13.51 -14.13
C ALA A 302 -40.92 12.27 -13.81
N SER A 303 -41.50 11.61 -14.82
CA SER A 303 -42.15 10.31 -14.61
C SER A 303 -41.08 9.22 -14.50
N ARG A 304 -40.82 8.73 -13.29
CA ARG A 304 -39.94 7.57 -13.04
C ARG A 304 -40.79 6.30 -12.86
N PRO A 305 -40.37 5.13 -13.39
CA PRO A 305 -41.07 3.87 -13.16
C PRO A 305 -41.09 3.47 -11.68
N VAL A 306 -42.15 2.80 -11.25
CA VAL A 306 -42.29 2.25 -9.89
C VAL A 306 -42.39 0.73 -9.98
N PHE A 307 -41.68 0.01 -9.10
CA PHE A 307 -41.71 -1.45 -9.04
C PHE A 307 -42.48 -1.91 -7.80
N ALA A 308 -43.32 -2.94 -7.94
CA ALA A 308 -44.26 -3.37 -6.90
C ALA A 308 -43.58 -3.97 -5.63
N ASP A 309 -42.35 -4.48 -5.78
CA ASP A 309 -41.64 -5.24 -4.73
C ASP A 309 -40.55 -4.42 -4.01
N GLU A 310 -40.61 -3.09 -3.95
CA GLU A 310 -39.55 -2.25 -3.36
C GLU A 310 -39.58 -2.27 -1.80
N PRO A 311 -38.67 -2.98 -1.11
CA PRO A 311 -38.68 -3.10 0.34
C PRO A 311 -37.67 -2.11 0.93
N PHE A 312 -37.96 -0.82 0.85
CA PHE A 312 -37.14 0.22 1.48
C PHE A 312 -37.44 0.33 2.98
N ALA A 313 -37.04 -0.70 3.74
CA ALA A 313 -37.18 -0.72 5.20
C ALA A 313 -35.96 -1.39 5.85
N LEU A 314 -34.92 -0.58 6.13
CA LEU A 314 -34.04 -0.87 7.25
C LEU A 314 -34.86 -0.63 8.52
N VAL A 315 -35.16 -1.69 9.28
CA VAL A 315 -35.88 -1.58 10.56
C VAL A 315 -34.90 -1.04 11.62
N PRO A 316 -35.03 0.21 12.11
CA PRO A 316 -34.10 0.76 13.09
C PRO A 316 -34.62 0.46 14.50
N SER A 317 -33.82 -0.21 15.33
CA SER A 317 -34.09 -0.25 16.77
C SER A 317 -33.84 1.14 17.36
N ALA A 318 -34.84 1.72 18.02
CA ALA A 318 -34.79 3.11 18.49
C ALA A 318 -33.86 3.31 19.69
N VAL A 319 -33.20 4.48 19.74
CA VAL A 319 -32.40 4.93 20.89
C VAL A 319 -32.80 6.37 21.24
N THR A 320 -33.07 6.63 22.51
CA THR A 320 -33.52 7.93 23.05
C THR A 320 -32.36 8.82 23.53
N PRO A 321 -32.47 10.16 23.46
CA PRO A 321 -31.40 11.08 23.86
C PRO A 321 -31.46 11.49 25.35
N ALA A 322 -30.32 11.90 25.91
CA ALA A 322 -30.16 12.39 27.29
C ALA A 322 -29.63 13.84 27.35
N ALA A 323 -29.80 14.51 28.50
CA ALA A 323 -29.68 15.96 28.70
C ALA A 323 -28.25 16.46 29.10
N PRO A 324 -27.94 17.77 28.95
CA PRO A 324 -26.58 18.32 29.07
C PRO A 324 -26.21 18.84 30.49
N ILE A 325 -24.91 19.06 30.73
CA ILE A 325 -24.31 19.56 31.99
C ILE A 325 -23.28 20.67 31.68
N GLU A 326 -23.19 21.70 32.55
CA GLU A 326 -22.32 22.87 32.41
C GLU A 326 -20.89 22.69 32.99
N VAL A 327 -19.96 23.57 32.59
CA VAL A 327 -18.51 23.51 32.95
C VAL A 327 -18.00 24.87 33.47
N ARG A 328 -17.02 24.86 34.38
CA ARG A 328 -16.22 26.04 34.81
C ARG A 328 -14.72 25.76 34.70
N THR A 329 -13.92 26.83 34.57
CA THR A 329 -12.52 26.84 34.12
C THR A 329 -11.56 27.59 35.06
N THR A 330 -10.31 27.15 35.18
CA THR A 330 -9.11 28.00 35.44
C THR A 330 -7.81 27.30 34.99
N VAL A 331 -6.71 28.05 34.85
CA VAL A 331 -5.44 27.67 34.17
C VAL A 331 -4.22 28.21 34.94
N ALA A 332 -3.09 27.49 34.99
CA ALA A 332 -1.73 28.05 35.19
C ALA A 332 -0.59 27.02 34.95
N GLY A 333 0.57 27.47 34.45
CA GLY A 333 1.89 26.83 34.70
C GLY A 333 2.65 26.26 33.48
N VAL A 334 3.69 26.96 33.01
CA VAL A 334 4.70 26.46 32.05
C VAL A 334 6.07 27.05 32.41
N GLU A 335 7.01 26.25 32.94
CA GLU A 335 8.42 26.68 33.11
C GLU A 335 9.46 25.52 33.26
N GLU A 336 9.08 24.24 33.28
CA GLU A 336 9.98 23.09 33.58
C GLU A 336 10.60 22.36 32.37
N SER A 337 10.63 22.97 31.18
CA SER A 337 11.01 22.26 29.93
C SER A 337 12.52 21.93 29.80
N ASP A 338 13.41 22.74 30.37
CA ASP A 338 14.85 22.68 30.01
C ASP A 338 15.66 21.67 30.84
N ALA A 339 15.19 21.30 32.04
CA ALA A 339 15.88 20.35 32.91
C ALA A 339 15.85 18.89 32.37
N LEU A 340 14.74 18.50 31.73
CA LEU A 340 14.54 17.16 31.20
C LEU A 340 15.48 16.85 30.01
N LEU A 341 15.78 17.84 29.19
CA LEU A 341 16.67 17.68 28.02
C LEU A 341 18.13 17.46 28.43
N ALA A 342 18.55 17.96 29.59
CA ALA A 342 19.88 17.72 30.15
C ALA A 342 20.03 16.28 30.67
N ALA A 343 19.00 15.75 31.35
CA ALA A 343 19.01 14.39 31.89
C ALA A 343 19.11 13.31 30.79
N ALA A 344 18.41 13.50 29.66
CA ALA A 344 18.42 12.56 28.55
C ALA A 344 19.81 12.38 27.89
N LYS A 345 20.63 13.44 27.85
CA LYS A 345 21.99 13.38 27.30
C LYS A 345 22.94 12.54 28.16
N ILE A 346 22.82 12.67 29.49
CA ILE A 346 23.62 11.92 30.46
C ILE A 346 23.35 10.41 30.35
N GLU A 347 22.11 10.01 30.05
CA GLU A 347 21.77 8.59 29.89
C GLU A 347 22.35 7.99 28.60
N ALA A 348 22.34 8.73 27.49
CA ALA A 348 22.96 8.30 26.24
C ALA A 348 24.48 8.07 26.38
N GLU A 349 25.18 8.92 27.13
CA GLU A 349 26.62 8.76 27.39
C GLU A 349 26.94 7.49 28.18
N LYS A 350 26.07 7.08 29.13
CA LYS A 350 26.24 5.82 29.87
C LYS A 350 26.12 4.59 28.97
N ILE A 351 25.18 4.59 28.03
CA ILE A 351 24.99 3.47 27.09
C ILE A 351 26.23 3.33 26.18
N ILE A 352 26.79 4.44 25.71
CA ILE A 352 28.04 4.47 24.93
C ILE A 352 29.23 3.96 25.77
N ALA A 353 29.29 4.30 27.07
CA ALA A 353 30.33 3.79 27.97
C ALA A 353 30.21 2.28 28.21
N ALA A 354 28.99 1.75 28.40
CA ALA A 354 28.73 0.33 28.61
C ALA A 354 29.16 -0.50 27.38
N ALA A 355 28.76 -0.09 26.17
CA ALA A 355 29.15 -0.77 24.93
C ALA A 355 30.68 -0.80 24.72
N ARG A 356 31.39 0.26 25.13
CA ARG A 356 32.86 0.31 25.10
C ARG A 356 33.50 -0.61 26.13
N ALA A 357 32.92 -0.74 27.33
CA ALA A 357 33.42 -1.63 28.38
C ALA A 357 33.24 -3.11 27.99
N GLU A 358 32.09 -3.47 27.44
CA GLU A 358 31.80 -4.82 26.93
C GLU A 358 32.76 -5.20 25.79
N ALA A 359 32.95 -4.31 24.80
CA ALA A 359 33.92 -4.51 23.72
C ALA A 359 35.38 -4.60 24.20
N ALA A 360 35.72 -4.00 25.34
CA ALA A 360 37.05 -4.13 25.96
C ALA A 360 37.21 -5.47 26.71
N GLN A 361 36.18 -5.95 27.41
CA GLN A 361 36.19 -7.26 28.06
C GLN A 361 36.33 -8.40 27.05
N PHE A 362 35.66 -8.33 25.89
CA PHE A 362 35.80 -9.33 24.83
C PHE A 362 37.19 -9.37 24.17
N ARG A 363 37.91 -8.23 24.10
CA ARG A 363 39.31 -8.22 23.64
C ARG A 363 40.27 -8.84 24.68
N ALA A 364 39.96 -8.72 25.98
CA ALA A 364 40.74 -9.32 27.05
C ALA A 364 40.56 -10.85 27.13
N SER A 365 39.36 -11.36 26.89
CA SER A 365 39.09 -12.82 26.84
C SER A 365 39.67 -13.49 25.59
N ALA A 366 39.70 -12.81 24.44
CA ALA A 366 40.36 -13.30 23.24
C ALA A 366 41.90 -13.45 23.39
N ALA A 367 42.52 -12.72 24.32
CA ALA A 367 43.97 -12.71 24.52
C ALA A 367 44.50 -13.80 25.49
N THR A 368 43.64 -14.60 26.13
CA THR A 368 44.01 -15.47 27.26
C THR A 368 43.60 -16.95 27.12
N GLY A 369 43.01 -17.35 26.00
CA GLY A 369 42.50 -18.71 25.76
C GLY A 369 43.51 -19.74 25.23
N GLY A 370 44.53 -20.10 26.02
CA GLY A 370 45.51 -21.15 25.67
C GLY A 370 45.42 -22.41 26.55
N SER A 371 45.17 -23.56 25.93
CA SER A 371 45.26 -24.94 26.48
C SER A 371 44.22 -25.40 27.53
N GLY A 372 43.92 -26.71 27.55
CA GLY A 372 43.23 -27.40 28.66
C GLY A 372 42.00 -28.23 28.25
N ALA A 373 42.17 -29.55 28.10
CA ALA A 373 41.07 -30.51 27.94
C ALA A 373 40.72 -31.20 29.28
N GLY A 374 39.47 -31.64 29.49
CA GLY A 374 39.15 -32.45 30.67
C GLY A 374 37.66 -32.69 30.99
N ALA A 375 37.09 -33.72 30.38
CA ALA A 375 35.99 -34.60 30.84
C ALA A 375 34.93 -34.13 31.87
N VAL A 376 33.64 -34.31 31.50
CA VAL A 376 32.55 -34.72 32.41
C VAL A 376 31.78 -35.88 31.75
N ALA A 377 31.39 -36.89 32.53
CA ALA A 377 30.76 -38.11 32.05
C ALA A 377 29.23 -38.12 32.21
N GLN A 378 28.59 -38.85 31.29
CA GLN A 378 27.20 -39.30 31.17
C GLN A 378 26.26 -39.22 32.39
N ALA A 379 25.03 -38.78 32.11
CA ALA A 379 23.82 -39.52 32.44
C ALA A 379 22.84 -39.47 31.24
N MET A 380 22.18 -40.59 30.92
CA MET A 380 21.16 -40.68 29.87
C MET A 380 19.80 -40.21 30.38
N ILE A 381 18.99 -39.61 29.51
CA ILE A 381 17.53 -39.53 29.65
C ILE A 381 16.90 -39.94 28.32
N GLU A 382 15.85 -40.76 28.40
CA GLU A 382 15.13 -41.31 27.26
C GLU A 382 14.22 -40.27 26.58
N THR A 383 13.87 -40.55 25.33
CA THR A 383 12.92 -39.77 24.53
C THR A 383 11.47 -40.05 24.96
N ASP A 384 10.64 -39.01 25.00
CA ASP A 384 9.19 -39.16 24.83
C ASP A 384 8.65 -37.96 24.04
N GLU A 385 7.84 -38.23 23.02
CA GLU A 385 7.14 -37.24 22.20
C GLU A 385 5.72 -37.02 22.74
N ALA A 386 5.32 -35.76 23.02
CA ALA A 386 3.98 -35.21 22.78
C ALA A 386 3.83 -33.81 23.40
N GLY A 387 3.16 -32.89 22.69
CA GLY A 387 2.57 -31.70 23.32
C GLY A 387 2.94 -30.35 22.69
N GLU A 388 2.47 -30.10 21.47
CA GLU A 388 2.09 -28.73 21.09
C GLU A 388 0.88 -28.28 21.96
N ASP A 389 0.62 -26.97 22.05
CA ASP A 389 -0.37 -26.30 22.92
C ASP A 389 0.01 -26.08 24.41
N ALA A 390 1.06 -25.28 24.64
CA ALA A 390 1.22 -24.51 25.89
C ALA A 390 1.97 -23.19 25.66
N MET A 391 1.33 -22.20 25.03
CA MET A 391 1.89 -20.84 24.97
C MET A 391 2.03 -20.29 26.39
N ASN A 392 3.23 -19.79 26.70
CA ASN A 392 3.73 -19.63 28.05
C ASN A 392 2.96 -18.55 28.84
N GLU A 393 2.26 -18.93 29.93
CA GLU A 393 1.58 -17.96 30.82
C GLU A 393 2.57 -16.90 31.36
N LYS A 394 3.86 -17.24 31.44
CA LYS A 394 4.95 -16.33 31.81
C LYS A 394 5.20 -15.23 30.78
N GLU A 395 5.07 -15.52 29.48
CA GLU A 395 5.20 -14.52 28.40
C GLU A 395 3.99 -13.60 28.36
N ARG A 396 2.78 -14.14 28.55
CA ARG A 396 1.55 -13.35 28.71
C ARG A 396 1.64 -12.42 29.93
N GLN A 397 2.16 -12.92 31.05
CA GLN A 397 2.38 -12.12 32.26
C GLN A 397 3.44 -11.05 32.04
N MET A 398 4.58 -11.36 31.40
CA MET A 398 5.61 -10.37 31.07
C MET A 398 5.12 -9.28 30.11
N ALA A 399 4.26 -9.62 29.14
CA ALA A 399 3.61 -8.64 28.27
C ALA A 399 2.65 -7.73 29.04
N LEU A 400 1.83 -8.28 29.94
CA LEU A 400 0.94 -7.51 30.81
C LEU A 400 1.71 -6.59 31.78
N ASP A 401 2.82 -7.06 32.33
CA ASP A 401 3.66 -6.28 33.23
C ASP A 401 4.43 -5.18 32.48
N SER A 402 4.83 -5.43 31.23
CA SER A 402 5.43 -4.41 30.35
C SER A 402 4.41 -3.33 29.93
N VAL A 403 3.16 -3.73 29.65
CA VAL A 403 2.05 -2.79 29.39
C VAL A 403 1.72 -2.00 30.65
N ARG A 404 1.73 -2.60 31.85
CA ARG A 404 1.58 -1.88 33.13
C ARG A 404 2.71 -0.89 33.37
N LEU A 405 3.97 -1.27 33.19
CA LEU A 405 5.09 -0.32 33.29
C LEU A 405 4.96 0.82 32.27
N GLY A 406 4.48 0.53 31.06
CA GLY A 406 4.19 1.55 30.04
C GLY A 406 3.09 2.52 30.48
N LEU A 407 1.98 2.01 31.04
CA LEU A 407 0.89 2.84 31.55
C LEU A 407 1.30 3.65 32.79
N ASP A 408 2.05 3.07 33.74
CA ASP A 408 2.56 3.79 34.91
C ASP A 408 3.63 4.83 34.52
N ALA A 409 4.45 4.56 33.50
CA ALA A 409 5.37 5.53 32.93
C ALA A 409 4.61 6.69 32.25
N LEU A 410 3.54 6.42 31.51
CA LEU A 410 2.62 7.43 30.97
C LEU A 410 1.98 8.26 32.10
N LYS A 411 1.34 7.60 33.07
CA LYS A 411 0.72 8.21 34.26
C LYS A 411 1.69 9.17 34.97
N LYS A 412 2.93 8.74 35.17
CA LYS A 412 3.99 9.53 35.83
C LYS A 412 4.57 10.63 34.94
N ALA A 413 4.71 10.40 33.63
CA ALA A 413 5.19 11.41 32.68
C ALA A 413 4.18 12.55 32.45
N TYR A 414 2.88 12.27 32.59
CA TYR A 414 1.81 13.27 32.52
C TYR A 414 1.35 13.78 33.91
N GLY A 415 2.00 13.36 35.00
CA GLY A 415 1.71 13.84 36.36
C GLY A 415 0.32 13.48 36.90
N LEU A 416 -0.31 12.43 36.36
CA LEU A 416 -1.70 12.08 36.62
C LEU A 416 -1.82 11.31 37.94
N SER A 417 -2.76 11.72 38.80
CA SER A 417 -3.18 10.87 39.93
C SER A 417 -3.89 9.62 39.44
N ASP A 418 -4.02 8.60 40.29
CA ASP A 418 -4.71 7.34 40.00
C ASP A 418 -6.12 7.59 39.41
N ASP A 419 -6.90 8.46 40.04
CA ASP A 419 -8.24 8.83 39.57
C ASP A 419 -8.21 9.61 38.23
N GLN A 420 -7.20 10.45 38.00
CA GLN A 420 -7.04 11.17 36.73
C GLN A 420 -6.61 10.26 35.59
N PHE A 421 -5.80 9.23 35.87
CA PHE A 421 -5.37 8.27 34.87
C PHE A 421 -6.51 7.33 34.46
N ASP A 422 -7.28 6.84 35.43
CA ASP A 422 -8.53 6.08 35.18
C ASP A 422 -9.59 6.93 34.47
N ALA A 423 -9.63 8.24 34.74
CA ALA A 423 -10.42 9.17 33.96
C ALA A 423 -9.88 9.32 32.52
N LEU A 424 -8.57 9.45 32.31
CA LEU A 424 -7.94 9.58 30.99
C LEU A 424 -8.17 8.35 30.10
N VAL A 425 -8.06 7.14 30.68
CA VAL A 425 -8.39 5.86 30.02
C VAL A 425 -9.86 5.82 29.58
N LYS A 426 -10.77 6.50 30.30
CA LYS A 426 -12.17 6.70 29.90
C LYS A 426 -12.36 7.90 28.94
N PHE A 427 -11.48 8.90 28.97
CA PHE A 427 -11.55 10.13 28.18
C PHE A 427 -11.01 9.98 26.75
N ALA A 428 -10.17 8.98 26.49
CA ALA A 428 -9.69 8.61 25.15
C ALA A 428 -10.85 8.29 24.15
N GLY A 429 -12.07 8.08 24.65
CA GLY A 429 -13.28 7.93 23.83
C GLY A 429 -14.06 9.21 23.52
N ALA A 430 -13.66 10.40 24.01
CA ALA A 430 -14.50 11.60 24.01
C ALA A 430 -13.94 12.84 23.27
N GLU A 431 -12.67 12.85 22.86
CA GLU A 431 -11.99 14.07 22.36
C GLU A 431 -12.22 14.37 20.85
N ALA A 432 -13.47 14.31 20.39
CA ALA A 432 -13.85 14.68 19.01
C ALA A 432 -14.84 15.86 18.93
N ILE A 433 -15.28 16.42 20.06
CA ILE A 433 -16.43 17.35 20.12
C ILE A 433 -16.01 18.82 20.25
N LEU A 434 -14.79 19.14 20.70
CA LEU A 434 -14.39 20.50 21.07
C LEU A 434 -13.09 20.98 20.40
N LYS A 435 -13.20 21.59 19.21
CA LYS A 435 -12.52 22.86 18.84
C LYS A 435 -12.75 23.27 17.37
N ARG A 436 -13.60 24.27 17.16
CA ARG A 436 -13.23 25.44 16.34
C ARG A 436 -14.05 26.67 16.76
N GLU A 437 -13.37 27.78 16.99
CA GLU A 437 -13.95 29.05 17.46
C GLU A 437 -14.54 29.88 16.30
N PRO A 438 -15.46 30.81 16.61
CA PRO A 438 -15.77 31.97 15.77
C PRO A 438 -15.53 33.34 16.48
N VAL A 439 -15.30 34.38 15.66
CA VAL A 439 -14.89 35.76 16.02
C VAL A 439 -15.39 36.69 14.89
N LEU A 440 -15.98 37.89 15.05
CA LEU A 440 -16.37 38.75 16.21
C LEU A 440 -17.47 39.74 15.73
N ALA A 441 -18.49 40.11 16.54
CA ALA A 441 -19.13 41.46 16.54
C ALA A 441 -20.34 41.59 17.50
N ALA A 442 -20.64 42.83 17.93
CA ALA A 442 -21.76 43.24 18.79
C ALA A 442 -22.60 44.36 18.10
N PRO A 443 -23.56 45.03 18.77
CA PRO A 443 -24.80 44.52 19.37
C PRO A 443 -26.06 45.21 18.80
N ALA A 444 -27.26 44.76 19.20
CA ALA A 444 -28.52 45.50 19.02
C ALA A 444 -29.47 45.34 20.22
N SER A 445 -30.37 46.32 20.41
CA SER A 445 -31.20 46.53 21.62
C SER A 445 -32.67 46.16 21.42
N SER A 446 -33.33 45.60 22.44
CA SER A 446 -34.56 46.15 23.08
C SER A 446 -35.33 45.13 23.95
N ALA A 447 -36.07 45.65 24.94
CA ALA A 447 -36.91 44.93 25.92
C ALA A 447 -38.38 44.76 25.39
N PRO A 448 -39.40 44.16 26.09
CA PRO A 448 -39.48 43.88 27.53
C PRO A 448 -40.19 42.58 28.02
N THR A 449 -40.21 42.45 29.35
CA THR A 449 -40.95 41.57 30.30
C THR A 449 -42.48 41.87 30.38
N PRO A 450 -43.33 41.33 31.32
CA PRO A 450 -43.21 40.24 32.32
C PRO A 450 -44.49 39.32 32.52
N VAL A 451 -44.48 38.48 33.58
CA VAL A 451 -45.56 38.22 34.60
C VAL A 451 -45.95 36.72 34.84
N ALA A 452 -46.11 36.36 36.14
CA ALA A 452 -46.49 35.05 36.71
C ALA A 452 -48.03 34.98 37.03
N PRO A 453 -48.65 34.18 37.95
CA PRO A 453 -48.18 33.49 39.17
C PRO A 453 -48.73 32.04 39.42
N ALA A 454 -48.49 31.50 40.63
CA ALA A 454 -48.92 30.18 41.18
C ALA A 454 -50.28 30.31 41.97
N PRO A 455 -50.70 29.45 42.94
CA PRO A 455 -50.25 28.12 43.44
C PRO A 455 -51.41 27.09 43.76
N MET A 456 -51.13 25.91 44.36
CA MET A 456 -51.95 25.23 45.42
C MET A 456 -51.32 23.91 45.97
N ALA A 457 -51.83 23.38 47.10
CA ALA A 457 -51.32 22.25 47.92
C ALA A 457 -52.49 21.55 48.69
N PRO A 458 -52.33 20.53 49.59
CA PRO A 458 -51.44 19.33 49.66
C PRO A 458 -52.16 17.98 50.04
N ALA A 459 -51.38 16.93 50.36
CA ALA A 459 -51.68 15.66 51.12
C ALA A 459 -52.25 14.42 50.34
N PRO A 460 -52.13 13.16 50.84
CA PRO A 460 -51.57 12.65 52.10
C PRO A 460 -50.48 11.52 51.95
N VAL A 461 -50.09 10.86 53.07
CA VAL A 461 -49.03 9.83 53.19
C VAL A 461 -49.61 8.43 53.43
N HIS A 462 -49.01 7.36 52.88
CA HIS A 462 -49.25 5.97 53.30
C HIS A 462 -47.98 5.07 53.24
N ASP A 463 -48.02 4.01 54.05
CA ASP A 463 -46.96 3.12 54.58
C ASP A 463 -46.11 2.32 53.55
N GLU A 464 -44.78 2.25 53.77
CA GLU A 464 -43.82 1.55 52.88
C GLU A 464 -43.62 0.05 53.18
N SER A 465 -44.16 -0.48 54.27
CA SER A 465 -43.79 -1.82 54.80
C SER A 465 -44.21 -3.03 53.94
N VAL A 466 -45.11 -2.85 52.96
CA VAL A 466 -45.62 -3.95 52.11
C VAL A 466 -44.82 -4.10 50.80
N ALA A 467 -44.30 -3.00 50.24
CA ALA A 467 -43.64 -3.02 48.91
C ALA A 467 -42.33 -3.83 48.89
N LYS A 468 -41.60 -3.84 50.01
CA LYS A 468 -40.27 -4.45 50.09
C LYS A 468 -40.30 -5.99 49.99
N LYS A 469 -41.33 -6.63 50.56
CA LYS A 469 -41.46 -8.10 50.59
C LYS A 469 -41.78 -8.69 49.21
N ALA A 470 -42.56 -7.99 48.40
CA ALA A 470 -42.89 -8.39 47.03
C ALA A 470 -41.69 -8.28 46.06
N ALA A 471 -40.73 -7.39 46.34
CA ALA A 471 -39.52 -7.24 45.52
C ALA A 471 -38.53 -8.41 45.72
N GLU A 472 -38.36 -8.87 46.97
CA GLU A 472 -37.41 -9.94 47.32
C GLU A 472 -37.83 -11.31 46.76
N GLU A 473 -39.13 -11.66 46.81
CA GLU A 473 -39.64 -12.91 46.22
C GLU A 473 -39.49 -12.93 44.69
N LYS A 474 -39.66 -11.78 44.02
CA LYS A 474 -39.49 -11.68 42.56
C LYS A 474 -38.03 -11.86 42.13
N ALA A 475 -37.10 -11.24 42.86
CA ALA A 475 -35.66 -11.38 42.59
C ALA A 475 -35.18 -12.84 42.74
N ALA A 476 -35.66 -13.56 43.75
CA ALA A 476 -35.34 -14.97 43.96
C ALA A 476 -35.87 -15.89 42.82
N ALA A 477 -37.02 -15.56 42.24
CA ALA A 477 -37.59 -16.28 41.11
C ALA A 477 -36.83 -16.04 39.80
N GLU A 478 -36.39 -14.80 39.54
CA GLU A 478 -35.60 -14.46 38.35
C GLU A 478 -34.18 -15.07 38.41
N ALA A 479 -33.54 -15.10 39.59
CA ALA A 479 -32.23 -15.74 39.78
C ALA A 479 -32.25 -17.25 39.42
N LYS A 480 -33.25 -18.01 39.90
CA LYS A 480 -33.41 -19.44 39.54
C LYS A 480 -33.65 -19.65 38.05
N LYS A 481 -34.32 -18.70 37.37
CA LYS A 481 -34.57 -18.76 35.93
C LYS A 481 -33.29 -18.53 35.12
N ALA A 482 -32.43 -17.61 35.57
CA ALA A 482 -31.13 -17.35 34.96
C ALA A 482 -30.17 -18.54 35.10
N GLU A 483 -30.13 -19.18 36.28
CA GLU A 483 -29.28 -20.36 36.52
C GLU A 483 -29.70 -21.56 35.63
N ALA A 484 -31.00 -21.81 35.49
CA ALA A 484 -31.52 -22.84 34.59
C ALA A 484 -31.19 -22.56 33.11
N ALA A 485 -31.29 -21.29 32.68
CA ALA A 485 -30.91 -20.89 31.32
C ALA A 485 -29.41 -21.08 31.05
N LYS A 486 -28.55 -20.81 32.05
CA LYS A 486 -27.10 -21.01 31.93
C LYS A 486 -26.75 -22.48 31.72
N LYS A 487 -27.31 -23.40 32.52
CA LYS A 487 -27.10 -24.86 32.35
C LYS A 487 -27.53 -25.36 30.97
N ALA A 488 -28.68 -24.91 30.47
CA ALA A 488 -29.15 -25.30 29.14
C ALA A 488 -28.23 -24.79 28.00
N ALA A 489 -27.57 -23.63 28.18
CA ALA A 489 -26.58 -23.12 27.24
C ALA A 489 -25.27 -23.92 27.27
N GLU A 490 -24.80 -24.31 28.46
CA GLU A 490 -23.59 -25.12 28.64
C GLU A 490 -23.75 -26.54 28.07
N GLU A 491 -24.90 -27.19 28.29
CA GLU A 491 -25.21 -28.50 27.69
C GLU A 491 -25.30 -28.43 26.16
N LYS A 492 -25.89 -27.36 25.61
CA LYS A 492 -25.98 -27.15 24.16
C LYS A 492 -24.59 -26.96 23.53
N ALA A 493 -23.72 -26.13 24.14
CA ALA A 493 -22.37 -25.92 23.65
C ALA A 493 -21.53 -27.21 23.64
N ALA A 494 -21.69 -28.06 24.67
CA ALA A 494 -21.02 -29.37 24.74
C ALA A 494 -21.51 -30.35 23.65
N ALA A 495 -22.78 -30.27 23.24
CA ALA A 495 -23.32 -31.08 22.16
C ALA A 495 -22.82 -30.61 20.78
N GLU A 496 -22.77 -29.29 20.54
CA GLU A 496 -22.26 -28.69 19.31
C GLU A 496 -20.75 -28.97 19.12
N ALA A 497 -19.95 -28.91 20.19
CA ALA A 497 -18.53 -29.27 20.16
C ALA A 497 -18.30 -30.74 19.73
N LYS A 498 -19.11 -31.69 20.24
CA LYS A 498 -19.02 -33.11 19.84
C LYS A 498 -19.41 -33.35 18.38
N GLN A 499 -20.36 -32.58 17.83
CA GLN A 499 -20.69 -32.66 16.41
C GLN A 499 -19.57 -32.09 15.53
N ALA A 500 -18.93 -30.99 15.95
CA ALA A 500 -17.80 -30.41 15.24
C ALA A 500 -16.59 -31.37 15.16
N GLU A 501 -16.27 -32.06 16.26
CA GLU A 501 -15.17 -33.04 16.29
C GLU A 501 -15.46 -34.25 15.38
N ALA A 502 -16.70 -34.76 15.38
CA ALA A 502 -17.12 -35.84 14.49
C ALA A 502 -17.05 -35.44 13.00
N ALA A 503 -17.45 -34.20 12.68
CA ALA A 503 -17.34 -33.67 11.32
C ALA A 503 -15.88 -33.50 10.86
N LYS A 504 -14.98 -33.05 11.75
CA LYS A 504 -13.53 -32.95 11.47
C LYS A 504 -12.93 -34.32 11.11
N LYS A 505 -13.18 -35.34 11.93
CA LYS A 505 -12.71 -36.72 11.69
C LYS A 505 -13.24 -37.32 10.38
N ALA A 506 -14.48 -36.99 9.99
CA ALA A 506 -15.04 -37.42 8.71
C ALA A 506 -14.37 -36.73 7.51
N ALA A 507 -14.03 -35.44 7.62
CA ALA A 507 -13.33 -34.69 6.57
C ALA A 507 -11.88 -35.18 6.37
N GLU A 508 -11.16 -35.45 7.47
CA GLU A 508 -9.80 -36.00 7.43
C GLU A 508 -9.75 -37.38 6.76
N ALA A 509 -10.71 -38.26 7.06
CA ALA A 509 -10.84 -39.55 6.41
C ALA A 509 -11.12 -39.44 4.89
N ALA A 510 -11.97 -38.49 4.48
CA ALA A 510 -12.26 -38.25 3.07
C ALA A 510 -11.03 -37.73 2.30
N ALA A 511 -10.28 -36.80 2.89
CA ALA A 511 -9.03 -36.28 2.30
C ALA A 511 -7.96 -37.36 2.13
N ALA A 512 -7.83 -38.28 3.09
CA ALA A 512 -6.89 -39.40 3.00
C ALA A 512 -7.23 -40.39 1.87
N ASP A 513 -8.52 -40.64 1.62
CA ASP A 513 -8.98 -41.49 0.52
C ASP A 513 -8.84 -40.79 -0.85
N GLU A 514 -8.98 -39.48 -0.91
CA GLU A 514 -8.76 -38.69 -2.13
C GLU A 514 -7.26 -38.61 -2.49
N ALA A 515 -6.38 -38.44 -1.49
CA ALA A 515 -4.93 -38.51 -1.67
C ALA A 515 -4.46 -39.87 -2.22
N LYS A 516 -5.00 -40.99 -1.70
CA LYS A 516 -4.71 -42.34 -2.22
C LYS A 516 -5.17 -42.52 -3.67
N LYS A 517 -6.31 -41.95 -4.05
CA LYS A 517 -6.80 -41.96 -5.45
C LYS A 517 -5.90 -41.12 -6.36
N ALA A 518 -5.41 -39.97 -5.89
CA ALA A 518 -4.47 -39.13 -6.63
C ALA A 518 -3.11 -39.83 -6.85
N GLU A 519 -2.58 -40.52 -5.83
CA GLU A 519 -1.33 -41.28 -5.97
C GLU A 519 -1.47 -42.46 -6.95
N ALA A 520 -2.59 -43.19 -6.89
CA ALA A 520 -2.90 -44.26 -7.85
C ALA A 520 -3.04 -43.74 -9.29
N ALA A 521 -3.68 -42.58 -9.47
CA ALA A 521 -3.78 -41.92 -10.78
C ALA A 521 -2.42 -41.47 -11.31
N LYS A 522 -1.52 -40.98 -10.44
CA LYS A 522 -0.16 -40.58 -10.81
C LYS A 522 0.67 -41.79 -11.29
N LYS A 523 0.66 -42.91 -10.56
CA LYS A 523 1.34 -44.15 -10.98
C LYS A 523 0.82 -44.67 -12.32
N ALA A 524 -0.49 -44.64 -12.54
CA ALA A 524 -1.10 -45.04 -13.83
C ALA A 524 -0.75 -44.08 -15.00
N ALA A 525 -0.42 -42.82 -14.72
CA ALA A 525 0.08 -41.87 -15.73
C ALA A 525 1.57 -42.10 -16.03
N GLU A 526 2.39 -42.39 -15.02
CA GLU A 526 3.82 -42.72 -15.18
C GLU A 526 4.03 -44.03 -15.97
N GLU A 527 3.25 -45.07 -15.69
CA GLU A 527 3.28 -46.33 -16.49
C GLU A 527 2.86 -46.12 -17.96
N LYS A 528 1.90 -45.21 -18.22
CA LYS A 528 1.52 -44.84 -19.61
C LYS A 528 2.64 -44.07 -20.32
N ALA A 529 3.31 -43.15 -19.62
CA ALA A 529 4.42 -42.39 -20.19
C ALA A 529 5.59 -43.31 -20.57
N GLU A 530 5.96 -44.27 -19.72
CA GLU A 530 6.98 -45.27 -20.07
C GLU A 530 6.59 -46.15 -21.28
N ALA A 531 5.29 -46.46 -21.43
CA ALA A 531 4.79 -47.27 -22.54
C ALA A 531 4.80 -46.53 -23.90
N GLU A 532 4.58 -45.21 -23.91
CA GLU A 532 4.69 -44.40 -25.14
C GLU A 532 6.15 -44.14 -25.55
N VAL A 533 7.05 -43.87 -24.59
CA VAL A 533 8.49 -43.66 -24.86
C VAL A 533 9.13 -44.89 -25.51
N LYS A 534 8.67 -46.11 -25.20
CA LYS A 534 9.17 -47.36 -25.82
C LYS A 534 8.66 -47.61 -27.25
N LYS A 535 7.77 -46.78 -27.82
CA LYS A 535 7.12 -47.02 -29.12
C LYS A 535 7.55 -46.10 -30.28
N ALA A 536 8.34 -45.06 -30.02
CA ALA A 536 8.77 -44.09 -31.03
C ALA A 536 10.31 -44.03 -31.16
N ALA A 537 10.88 -44.93 -31.98
CA ALA A 537 12.32 -45.00 -32.24
C ALA A 537 12.65 -44.84 -33.75
N ALA A 538 12.95 -43.60 -34.16
CA ALA A 538 13.59 -43.25 -35.43
C ALA A 538 14.45 -41.98 -35.21
N PRO A 539 15.54 -41.76 -35.97
CA PRO A 539 16.74 -41.12 -35.42
C PRO A 539 16.67 -39.59 -35.29
N ALA A 540 17.22 -39.09 -34.19
CA ALA A 540 17.30 -37.66 -33.87
C ALA A 540 18.40 -36.91 -34.66
N PRO A 541 18.21 -35.61 -34.97
CA PRO A 541 19.32 -34.73 -35.32
C PRO A 541 20.23 -34.53 -34.09
N LYS A 542 21.53 -34.32 -34.33
CA LYS A 542 22.56 -34.25 -33.28
C LYS A 542 22.23 -33.18 -32.23
N LYS A 543 22.19 -33.57 -30.94
CA LYS A 543 22.31 -32.61 -29.83
C LYS A 543 23.60 -31.82 -30.00
N ALA A 544 23.49 -30.51 -30.19
CA ALA A 544 24.60 -29.62 -29.94
C ALA A 544 24.89 -29.65 -28.43
N SER A 545 26.16 -29.81 -28.05
CA SER A 545 26.57 -29.58 -26.66
C SER A 545 26.30 -28.11 -26.31
N PRO A 546 25.80 -27.77 -25.10
CA PRO A 546 25.69 -26.38 -24.70
C PRO A 546 27.09 -25.78 -24.70
N ALA A 547 27.35 -24.84 -25.61
CA ALA A 547 28.56 -24.04 -25.55
C ALA A 547 28.46 -23.16 -24.29
N THR A 548 29.54 -23.09 -23.53
CA THR A 548 29.73 -22.05 -22.50
C THR A 548 29.72 -20.69 -23.20
N ALA A 549 28.55 -20.06 -23.25
CA ALA A 549 28.37 -18.76 -23.88
C ALA A 549 29.32 -17.75 -23.23
N ALA A 550 30.11 -17.05 -24.05
CA ALA A 550 31.17 -16.18 -23.57
C ALA A 550 30.59 -15.10 -22.65
N VAL A 551 31.01 -15.10 -21.38
CA VAL A 551 30.48 -14.19 -20.35
C VAL A 551 30.78 -12.73 -20.72
N GLY A 552 31.95 -12.45 -21.31
CA GLY A 552 32.43 -11.12 -21.67
C GLY A 552 31.59 -10.38 -22.72
N ALA A 553 31.09 -9.20 -22.37
CA ALA A 553 30.39 -8.29 -23.28
C ALA A 553 31.37 -7.64 -24.28
N ALA A 554 30.85 -7.18 -25.42
CA ALA A 554 31.62 -6.33 -26.32
C ALA A 554 31.82 -4.94 -25.69
N GLU A 555 33.01 -4.37 -25.84
CA GLU A 555 33.29 -2.99 -25.42
C GLU A 555 32.52 -2.00 -26.30
N LEU A 556 31.94 -0.97 -25.67
CA LEU A 556 31.28 0.12 -26.40
C LEU A 556 32.33 1.03 -27.04
N THR A 557 32.09 1.46 -28.27
CA THR A 557 32.95 2.45 -28.95
C THR A 557 32.88 3.79 -28.22
N LEU A 558 34.01 4.21 -27.64
CA LEU A 558 34.13 5.49 -26.94
C LEU A 558 33.96 6.69 -27.88
N GLU A 559 33.08 7.62 -27.49
CA GLU A 559 32.98 8.93 -28.12
C GLU A 559 34.23 9.75 -27.77
N LYS A 560 35.02 10.11 -28.78
CA LYS A 560 36.28 10.85 -28.59
C LYS A 560 36.07 12.36 -28.59
N THR A 561 34.91 12.83 -29.05
CA THR A 561 34.60 14.27 -29.16
C THR A 561 33.81 14.72 -27.94
N VAL A 562 34.47 15.44 -27.03
CA VAL A 562 33.85 15.88 -25.77
C VAL A 562 32.63 16.79 -26.04
N LEU A 563 31.64 16.80 -25.13
CA LEU A 563 30.42 17.59 -25.35
C LEU A 563 30.71 19.08 -25.62
N ARG A 564 31.76 19.64 -25.01
CA ARG A 564 32.23 21.02 -25.24
C ARG A 564 32.56 21.31 -26.71
N GLU A 565 33.18 20.36 -27.40
CA GLU A 565 33.53 20.49 -28.82
C GLU A 565 32.29 20.35 -29.71
N ARG A 566 31.43 19.37 -29.42
CA ARG A 566 30.15 19.17 -30.13
C ARG A 566 29.19 20.36 -29.93
N ALA A 567 29.24 21.01 -28.78
CA ALA A 567 28.43 22.17 -28.40
C ALA A 567 29.15 23.52 -28.62
N ALA A 568 30.24 23.60 -29.39
CA ALA A 568 31.05 24.82 -29.52
C ALA A 568 30.32 26.08 -30.06
N LYS A 569 29.09 25.92 -30.59
CA LYS A 569 28.22 27.03 -31.03
C LYS A 569 27.21 27.48 -29.97
N VAL A 570 27.15 26.81 -28.82
CA VAL A 570 26.23 27.08 -27.70
C VAL A 570 27.05 27.65 -26.53
N PRO A 571 26.63 28.76 -25.90
CA PRO A 571 27.31 29.29 -24.72
C PRO A 571 27.35 28.27 -23.58
N GLU A 572 28.49 28.13 -22.88
CA GLU A 572 28.64 27.11 -21.82
C GLU A 572 27.57 27.24 -20.71
N ALA A 573 27.17 28.47 -20.37
CA ALA A 573 26.12 28.76 -19.39
C ALA A 573 24.71 28.30 -19.81
N SER A 574 24.50 27.86 -21.06
CA SER A 574 23.23 27.34 -21.55
C SER A 574 23.10 25.82 -21.43
N TYR A 575 24.20 25.11 -21.15
CA TYR A 575 24.20 23.64 -21.04
C TYR A 575 24.98 23.09 -19.82
N LYS A 576 25.69 23.94 -19.07
CA LYS A 576 26.30 23.57 -17.78
C LYS A 576 25.46 24.05 -16.61
N GLN A 577 25.13 23.15 -15.70
CA GLN A 577 24.54 23.46 -14.41
C GLN A 577 25.63 23.73 -13.36
N ALA A 578 25.42 24.74 -12.51
CA ALA A 578 26.25 24.95 -11.32
C ALA A 578 25.70 24.11 -10.15
N TYR A 579 26.54 23.24 -9.58
CA TYR A 579 26.21 22.44 -8.40
C TYR A 579 26.88 23.04 -7.14
N THR A 580 26.14 23.05 -6.03
CA THR A 580 26.56 23.65 -4.74
C THR A 580 26.89 22.59 -3.69
N GLY A 581 26.48 21.35 -3.92
CA GLY A 581 26.75 20.18 -3.11
C GLY A 581 27.57 19.12 -3.84
N ALA A 582 28.05 18.16 -3.07
CA ALA A 582 28.72 16.96 -3.57
C ALA A 582 28.26 15.75 -2.75
N ILE A 583 28.24 14.58 -3.39
CA ILE A 583 27.92 13.31 -2.75
C ILE A 583 29.14 12.86 -1.96
N ARG A 584 28.92 12.44 -0.70
CA ARG A 584 29.97 11.89 0.16
C ARG A 584 30.61 10.65 -0.46
N GLN A 585 31.81 10.33 -0.03
CA GLN A 585 32.51 9.13 -0.46
C GLN A 585 32.52 8.11 0.67
N THR A 586 31.89 6.96 0.44
CA THR A 586 31.90 5.83 1.38
C THR A 586 32.91 4.78 0.93
N VAL A 587 33.61 4.18 1.90
CA VAL A 587 34.55 3.08 1.69
C VAL A 587 33.90 1.80 2.18
N LEU A 588 33.87 0.76 1.34
CA LEU A 588 33.43 -0.59 1.72
C LEU A 588 34.63 -1.52 1.81
N GLY A 589 34.72 -2.28 2.90
CA GLY A 589 35.85 -3.16 3.20
C GLY A 589 37.05 -2.47 3.84
N ASP A 590 38.15 -3.20 3.99
CA ASP A 590 39.40 -2.70 4.57
C ASP A 590 40.10 -1.71 3.63
N ALA A 591 40.78 -0.68 4.15
CA ALA A 591 41.33 0.41 3.32
C ALA A 591 42.34 -0.04 2.22
N ALA A 592 42.90 -1.25 2.32
CA ALA A 592 43.80 -1.83 1.33
C ALA A 592 43.11 -2.61 0.20
N SER A 593 41.94 -3.23 0.45
CA SER A 593 41.14 -3.97 -0.55
C SER A 593 39.78 -3.32 -0.83
N GLY A 594 39.52 -2.15 -0.24
CA GLY A 594 38.21 -1.53 -0.18
C GLY A 594 37.83 -0.74 -1.43
N ILE A 595 36.55 -0.81 -1.79
CA ILE A 595 35.98 -0.02 -2.89
C ILE A 595 35.45 1.32 -2.39
N LYS A 596 35.60 2.37 -3.20
CA LYS A 596 35.05 3.71 -2.97
C LYS A 596 33.83 3.92 -3.82
N VAL A 597 32.77 4.44 -3.22
CA VAL A 597 31.50 4.78 -3.89
C VAL A 597 31.10 6.23 -3.54
N GLY A 598 30.41 6.91 -4.45
CA GLY A 598 30.07 8.33 -4.31
C GLY A 598 31.22 9.28 -4.66
N GLY A 599 31.26 10.47 -4.06
CA GLY A 599 32.23 11.53 -4.37
C GLY A 599 31.88 12.43 -5.55
N ALA A 600 30.75 12.20 -6.23
CA ALA A 600 30.33 12.98 -7.41
C ALA A 600 29.83 14.39 -7.02
N ASN A 601 30.20 15.42 -7.78
CA ASN A 601 29.66 16.79 -7.65
C ASN A 601 28.85 17.25 -8.87
N THR A 602 28.33 16.28 -9.63
CA THR A 602 27.52 16.46 -10.84
C THR A 602 26.49 15.34 -10.95
N LEU A 603 25.53 15.48 -11.87
CA LEU A 603 24.59 14.40 -12.23
C LEU A 603 25.34 13.20 -12.83
N SER A 604 24.69 12.03 -12.83
CA SER A 604 25.32 10.77 -13.22
C SER A 604 25.91 10.86 -14.63
N PHE A 605 27.21 10.57 -14.78
CA PHE A 605 27.96 10.65 -16.04
C PHE A 605 27.98 12.04 -16.74
N HIS A 606 27.56 13.11 -16.08
CA HIS A 606 27.66 14.49 -16.59
C HIS A 606 29.09 15.05 -16.43
N LEU A 607 30.09 14.33 -16.96
CA LEU A 607 31.53 14.59 -16.83
C LEU A 607 32.00 15.89 -17.50
N PHE A 608 31.14 16.52 -18.31
CA PHE A 608 31.41 17.80 -18.98
C PHE A 608 31.15 19.03 -18.09
N GLU A 609 30.42 18.86 -16.99
CA GLU A 609 30.01 19.93 -16.06
C GLU A 609 30.41 19.68 -14.59
N GLY A 610 31.00 18.52 -14.27
CA GLY A 610 31.65 18.28 -13.00
C GLY A 610 32.42 16.96 -12.97
N ALA A 611 32.81 16.53 -11.77
CA ALA A 611 33.64 15.37 -11.52
C ALA A 611 32.84 14.21 -10.88
N MET A 612 33.12 13.01 -11.35
CA MET A 612 32.67 11.74 -10.76
C MET A 612 33.92 10.88 -10.51
N PRO A 613 34.64 11.10 -9.38
CA PRO A 613 35.99 10.55 -9.18
C PRO A 613 36.00 9.03 -8.94
N ASN A 614 34.89 8.45 -8.51
CA ASN A 614 34.72 7.01 -8.35
C ASN A 614 33.67 6.53 -9.37
N ARG A 615 34.02 5.53 -10.18
CA ARG A 615 33.05 4.84 -11.05
C ARG A 615 32.03 4.06 -10.20
N PRO A 616 30.80 3.85 -10.68
CA PRO A 616 29.88 2.91 -10.07
C PRO A 616 30.46 1.49 -10.01
N GLN A 617 30.12 0.74 -8.97
CA GLN A 617 30.64 -0.60 -8.68
C GLN A 617 29.53 -1.65 -8.73
N ILE A 618 29.89 -2.93 -8.86
CA ILE A 618 28.92 -4.04 -8.89
C ILE A 618 29.33 -5.13 -7.89
N ALA A 619 28.40 -5.47 -7.00
CA ALA A 619 28.48 -6.62 -6.12
C ALA A 619 27.69 -7.81 -6.71
N PHE A 620 28.20 -9.02 -6.55
CA PHE A 620 27.43 -10.24 -6.83
C PHE A 620 26.60 -10.65 -5.62
N ASP A 621 25.31 -10.92 -5.82
CA ASP A 621 24.42 -11.48 -4.80
C ASP A 621 24.65 -13.00 -4.66
N VAL A 622 24.99 -13.41 -3.44
CA VAL A 622 25.21 -14.79 -3.03
C VAL A 622 24.24 -15.06 -1.87
N LEU A 623 23.49 -16.16 -1.93
CA LEU A 623 22.55 -16.50 -0.87
C LEU A 623 23.21 -17.44 0.15
N ASP A 624 22.78 -17.35 1.41
CA ASP A 624 23.15 -18.29 2.49
C ASP A 624 22.40 -19.65 2.42
N VAL A 625 21.55 -19.80 1.41
CA VAL A 625 20.78 -21.01 1.10
C VAL A 625 20.57 -21.12 -0.41
N LYS A 626 20.52 -22.35 -0.91
CA LYS A 626 20.17 -22.66 -2.29
C LYS A 626 18.78 -22.11 -2.67
N PRO A 627 18.66 -21.38 -3.79
CA PRO A 627 17.38 -20.90 -4.28
C PRO A 627 16.67 -21.94 -5.15
N ASP A 628 15.63 -22.58 -4.62
CA ASP A 628 14.82 -23.55 -5.37
C ASP A 628 13.92 -22.93 -6.44
N GLU A 629 13.61 -21.63 -6.34
CA GLU A 629 12.72 -20.92 -7.28
C GLU A 629 13.43 -20.25 -8.48
N TRP A 630 14.76 -20.30 -8.56
CA TRP A 630 15.47 -19.62 -9.64
C TRP A 630 15.27 -20.34 -10.98
N PRO A 631 15.03 -19.62 -12.09
CA PRO A 631 14.96 -20.25 -13.40
C PRO A 631 16.33 -20.84 -13.78
N ASP A 632 16.33 -21.98 -14.47
CA ASP A 632 17.56 -22.67 -14.92
C ASP A 632 18.52 -21.74 -15.67
N THR A 633 17.98 -20.76 -16.41
CA THR A 633 18.75 -19.73 -17.14
C THR A 633 19.68 -18.93 -16.23
N LEU A 634 19.33 -18.72 -14.95
CA LEU A 634 20.20 -18.14 -13.94
C LEU A 634 20.95 -19.22 -13.16
N ALA A 635 20.23 -20.23 -12.64
CA ALA A 635 20.76 -21.20 -11.68
C ALA A 635 21.95 -22.02 -12.23
N ARG A 636 21.95 -22.36 -13.52
CA ARG A 636 23.01 -23.14 -14.19
C ARG A 636 24.41 -22.51 -14.10
N HIS A 637 24.50 -21.19 -13.94
CA HIS A 637 25.79 -20.49 -13.79
C HIS A 637 26.46 -20.75 -12.43
N TYR A 638 25.72 -21.31 -11.48
CA TYR A 638 26.15 -21.55 -10.11
C TYR A 638 25.90 -23.00 -9.65
N GLN A 639 25.40 -23.89 -10.52
CA GLN A 639 24.90 -25.23 -10.19
C GLN A 639 25.87 -26.12 -9.38
N ASP A 640 27.18 -25.89 -9.52
CA ASP A 640 28.28 -26.56 -8.83
C ASP A 640 28.60 -26.00 -7.45
N VAL A 641 28.00 -24.85 -7.09
CA VAL A 641 28.29 -24.08 -5.86
C VAL A 641 27.05 -23.56 -5.13
N LEU A 642 25.82 -23.66 -5.67
CA LEU A 642 24.59 -23.14 -5.05
C LEU A 642 24.34 -23.63 -3.61
N ASP A 643 24.79 -24.84 -3.27
CA ASP A 643 24.67 -25.44 -1.93
C ASP A 643 25.78 -24.99 -0.95
N ASN A 644 26.75 -24.17 -1.38
CA ASN A 644 27.87 -23.71 -0.56
C ASN A 644 28.17 -22.20 -0.78
N PRO A 645 27.72 -21.31 0.12
CA PRO A 645 27.89 -19.86 -0.03
C PRO A 645 29.35 -19.39 -0.15
N LEU A 646 30.31 -20.09 0.48
CA LEU A 646 31.73 -19.76 0.35
C LEU A 646 32.26 -20.11 -1.05
N ALA A 647 31.98 -21.32 -1.54
CA ALA A 647 32.37 -21.74 -2.88
C ALA A 647 31.73 -20.85 -3.94
N TRP A 648 30.47 -20.44 -3.73
CA TRP A 648 29.75 -19.51 -4.59
C TRP A 648 30.39 -18.12 -4.61
N ALA A 649 30.63 -17.52 -3.44
CA ALA A 649 31.33 -16.23 -3.36
C ALA A 649 32.73 -16.30 -4.01
N GLN A 650 33.49 -17.38 -3.77
CA GLN A 650 34.77 -17.59 -4.43
C GLN A 650 34.66 -17.72 -5.95
N LYS A 651 33.62 -18.37 -6.47
CA LYS A 651 33.35 -18.46 -7.92
C LYS A 651 33.04 -17.08 -8.52
N CYS A 652 32.19 -16.30 -7.86
CA CYS A 652 31.89 -14.92 -8.28
C CYS A 652 33.15 -14.05 -8.36
N VAL A 653 34.09 -14.18 -7.41
CA VAL A 653 35.38 -13.48 -7.45
C VAL A 653 36.30 -14.04 -8.56
N LYS A 654 36.55 -15.36 -8.57
CA LYS A 654 37.59 -15.99 -9.41
C LYS A 654 37.22 -16.13 -10.88
N GLU A 655 35.95 -16.42 -11.19
CA GLU A 655 35.49 -16.67 -12.57
C GLU A 655 34.74 -15.47 -13.16
N TYR A 656 34.00 -14.72 -12.35
CA TYR A 656 33.16 -13.61 -12.82
C TYR A 656 33.68 -12.21 -12.45
N GLY A 657 34.80 -12.12 -11.73
CA GLY A 657 35.48 -10.86 -11.43
C GLY A 657 34.61 -9.89 -10.62
N ALA A 658 33.95 -10.38 -9.57
CA ALA A 658 33.18 -9.55 -8.64
C ALA A 658 34.04 -8.48 -7.95
N ASP A 659 33.61 -7.21 -7.98
CA ASP A 659 34.30 -6.12 -7.25
C ASP A 659 33.93 -6.11 -5.75
N ALA A 660 32.79 -6.73 -5.41
CA ALA A 660 32.31 -6.96 -4.05
C ALA A 660 31.34 -8.17 -4.02
N ILE A 661 31.06 -8.70 -2.84
CA ILE A 661 30.03 -9.74 -2.62
C ILE A 661 28.93 -9.17 -1.73
N CYS A 662 27.67 -9.39 -2.10
CA CYS A 662 26.53 -9.24 -1.21
C CYS A 662 26.10 -10.63 -0.75
N LEU A 663 26.27 -10.93 0.54
CA LEU A 663 25.80 -12.16 1.15
C LEU A 663 24.41 -11.90 1.74
N SER A 664 23.39 -12.43 1.09
CA SER A 664 21.98 -12.32 1.49
C SER A 664 21.59 -13.46 2.43
N MET A 665 21.26 -13.12 3.67
CA MET A 665 20.83 -14.01 4.75
C MET A 665 19.35 -14.39 4.59
N VAL A 666 19.00 -15.09 3.52
CA VAL A 666 17.62 -15.49 3.20
C VAL A 666 17.14 -16.60 4.12
N SER A 667 18.02 -17.50 4.56
CA SER A 667 17.64 -18.65 5.39
C SER A 667 17.08 -18.28 6.77
N THR A 668 17.37 -17.07 7.26
CA THR A 668 16.89 -16.61 8.57
C THR A 668 15.48 -16.02 8.55
N ASP A 669 14.84 -15.84 7.38
CA ASP A 669 13.46 -15.30 7.30
C ASP A 669 12.51 -16.14 8.18
N PRO A 670 11.82 -15.53 9.17
CA PRO A 670 10.84 -16.23 10.02
C PRO A 670 9.67 -16.86 9.25
N ASN A 671 9.40 -16.40 8.02
CA ASN A 671 8.37 -16.95 7.13
C ASN A 671 8.92 -17.96 6.12
N GLY A 672 10.25 -18.14 6.10
CA GLY A 672 10.97 -19.10 5.26
C GLY A 672 11.49 -20.27 6.10
N LEU A 673 12.80 -20.51 6.03
CA LEU A 673 13.44 -21.59 6.81
C LEU A 673 13.63 -21.25 8.30
N ASN A 674 13.52 -19.97 8.69
CA ASN A 674 13.72 -19.48 10.05
C ASN A 674 14.97 -20.04 10.74
N ARG A 675 16.08 -20.17 9.99
CA ARG A 675 17.35 -20.73 10.50
C ARG A 675 17.81 -19.94 11.74
N PRO A 676 18.27 -20.60 12.81
CA PRO A 676 18.80 -19.90 13.99
C PRO A 676 19.92 -18.93 13.61
N ALA A 677 19.90 -17.72 14.17
CA ALA A 677 20.84 -16.66 13.80
C ALA A 677 22.30 -17.09 14.01
N GLY A 678 22.60 -17.76 15.13
CA GLY A 678 23.95 -18.28 15.42
C GLY A 678 24.40 -19.45 14.53
N GLU A 679 23.52 -20.09 13.77
CA GLU A 679 23.90 -21.06 12.73
C GLU A 679 24.22 -20.32 11.42
N ALA A 680 23.31 -19.49 10.95
CA ALA A 680 23.48 -18.67 9.76
C ALA A 680 24.71 -17.75 9.86
N ALA A 681 24.96 -17.19 11.04
CA ALA A 681 26.10 -16.33 11.32
C ALA A 681 27.46 -17.05 11.22
N LYS A 682 27.53 -18.36 11.52
CA LYS A 682 28.77 -19.15 11.34
C LYS A 682 29.11 -19.30 9.86
N ALA A 683 28.12 -19.67 9.04
CA ALA A 683 28.30 -19.78 7.59
C ALA A 683 28.70 -18.42 6.98
N ALA A 684 28.02 -17.34 7.38
CA ALA A 684 28.37 -15.99 6.93
C ALA A 684 29.77 -15.54 7.39
N ALA A 685 30.16 -15.83 8.63
CA ALA A 685 31.49 -15.52 9.12
C ALA A 685 32.60 -16.32 8.40
N GLU A 686 32.31 -17.53 7.94
CA GLU A 686 33.21 -18.31 7.08
C GLU A 686 33.43 -17.62 5.73
N VAL A 687 32.35 -17.12 5.09
CA VAL A 687 32.44 -16.32 3.85
C VAL A 687 33.26 -15.05 4.09
N VAL A 688 32.91 -14.23 5.09
CA VAL A 688 33.58 -12.94 5.37
C VAL A 688 35.08 -13.09 5.66
N LYS A 689 35.51 -14.19 6.30
CA LYS A 689 36.92 -14.45 6.60
C LYS A 689 37.74 -14.85 5.37
N ASN A 690 37.13 -15.56 4.42
CA ASN A 690 37.80 -16.19 3.28
C ASN A 690 37.59 -15.46 1.93
N ILE A 691 36.86 -14.35 1.92
CA ILE A 691 36.70 -13.47 0.76
C ILE A 691 37.54 -12.20 0.96
N GLU A 692 38.30 -11.84 -0.09
CA GLU A 692 39.25 -10.73 -0.07
C GLU A 692 38.64 -9.39 -0.52
N VAL A 693 37.65 -9.45 -1.41
CA VAL A 693 36.86 -8.28 -1.85
C VAL A 693 35.87 -7.86 -0.77
N PRO A 694 35.40 -6.61 -0.75
CA PRO A 694 34.45 -6.13 0.24
C PRO A 694 33.16 -6.96 0.28
N VAL A 695 32.71 -7.29 1.50
CA VAL A 695 31.48 -8.06 1.73
C VAL A 695 30.41 -7.16 2.36
N ILE A 696 29.23 -7.15 1.74
CA ILE A 696 27.99 -6.58 2.25
C ILE A 696 27.20 -7.74 2.84
N VAL A 697 26.86 -7.68 4.12
CA VAL A 697 26.00 -8.67 4.78
C VAL A 697 24.59 -8.10 4.81
N TRP A 698 23.68 -8.77 4.11
CA TRP A 698 22.31 -8.30 3.87
C TRP A 698 21.30 -9.22 4.57
N GLY A 699 20.49 -8.68 5.47
CA GLY A 699 19.49 -9.44 6.24
C GLY A 699 18.35 -10.05 5.40
N CYS A 700 17.49 -10.83 6.04
CA CYS A 700 16.29 -11.38 5.41
C CYS A 700 15.28 -10.26 5.03
N GLY A 701 15.22 -9.20 5.85
CA GLY A 701 14.28 -8.09 5.77
C GLY A 701 13.33 -7.97 6.98
N ASN A 702 13.48 -8.82 8.00
CA ASN A 702 12.76 -8.72 9.26
C ASN A 702 13.63 -8.01 10.31
N GLY A 703 13.17 -6.87 10.83
CA GLY A 703 13.98 -5.99 11.68
C GLY A 703 14.55 -6.64 12.95
N GLU A 704 13.79 -7.51 13.62
CA GLU A 704 14.24 -8.22 14.82
C GLU A 704 15.25 -9.31 14.46
N LYS A 705 14.93 -10.14 13.46
CA LYS A 705 15.75 -11.26 13.02
C LYS A 705 17.05 -10.83 12.36
N ASP A 706 17.03 -9.72 11.64
CA ASP A 706 18.22 -9.05 11.10
C ASP A 706 19.07 -8.46 12.23
N THR A 707 18.44 -7.93 13.29
CA THR A 707 19.17 -7.45 14.48
C THR A 707 19.93 -8.57 15.18
N GLU A 708 19.28 -9.72 15.37
CA GLU A 708 19.90 -10.94 15.92
C GLU A 708 21.05 -11.43 15.02
N THR A 709 20.75 -11.69 13.74
CA THR A 709 21.67 -12.31 12.78
C THR A 709 22.89 -11.45 12.48
N LEU A 710 22.71 -10.15 12.20
CA LEU A 710 23.84 -9.28 11.87
C LEU A 710 24.76 -9.06 13.07
N ARG A 711 24.23 -8.98 14.29
CA ARG A 711 25.07 -8.86 15.51
C ARG A 711 25.91 -10.12 15.72
N GLU A 712 25.34 -11.31 15.56
CA GLU A 712 26.11 -12.56 15.65
C GLU A 712 27.14 -12.71 14.53
N ILE A 713 26.88 -12.18 13.33
CA ILE A 713 27.92 -12.12 12.30
C ILE A 713 29.06 -11.21 12.75
N THR A 714 28.77 -10.03 13.29
CA THR A 714 29.81 -9.10 13.78
C THR A 714 30.62 -9.65 14.97
N SER A 715 30.02 -10.48 15.83
CA SER A 715 30.73 -11.13 16.94
C SER A 715 31.74 -12.19 16.45
N LEU A 716 31.42 -12.86 15.34
CA LEU A 716 32.22 -13.98 14.81
C LEU A 716 33.31 -13.57 13.81
N ILE A 717 33.21 -12.42 13.13
CA ILE A 717 34.15 -12.01 12.06
C ILE A 717 35.43 -11.32 12.55
N GLY A 718 35.48 -10.88 13.82
CA GLY A 718 36.63 -10.16 14.37
C GLY A 718 36.81 -8.78 13.71
N ASP A 719 38.06 -8.39 13.44
CA ASP A 719 38.38 -7.05 12.92
C ASP A 719 38.01 -6.82 11.44
N LYS A 720 37.53 -7.85 10.72
CA LYS A 720 37.13 -7.76 9.31
C LYS A 720 36.04 -6.72 9.08
N LYS A 721 36.25 -5.82 8.11
CA LYS A 721 35.28 -4.77 7.72
C LYS A 721 34.25 -5.29 6.73
N VAL A 722 32.99 -5.25 7.15
CA VAL A 722 31.81 -5.56 6.32
C VAL A 722 30.91 -4.33 6.20
N CYS A 723 30.02 -4.32 5.21
CA CYS A 723 28.89 -3.39 5.17
C CYS A 723 27.63 -4.06 5.74
N LEU A 724 26.93 -3.39 6.66
CA LEU A 724 25.70 -3.92 7.26
C LEU A 724 24.44 -3.40 6.56
N ALA A 725 23.55 -4.30 6.17
CA ALA A 725 22.29 -3.99 5.48
C ALA A 725 21.16 -4.98 5.85
N PRO A 726 19.89 -4.60 5.70
CA PRO A 726 19.36 -3.24 5.62
C PRO A 726 19.11 -2.66 7.03
N LEU A 727 19.42 -1.37 7.21
CA LEU A 727 18.95 -0.58 8.35
C LEU A 727 17.64 0.12 7.97
N SER A 728 16.66 0.06 8.85
CA SER A 728 15.33 0.65 8.70
C SER A 728 14.90 1.28 10.03
N ASP A 729 13.77 2.00 10.04
CA ASP A 729 13.21 2.61 11.26
C ASP A 729 13.03 1.60 12.44
N SER A 730 12.85 0.31 12.13
CA SER A 730 12.70 -0.75 13.14
C SER A 730 14.00 -1.16 13.86
N ASN A 731 15.16 -1.10 13.17
CA ASN A 731 16.42 -1.68 13.66
C ASN A 731 17.62 -0.70 13.67
N TYR A 732 17.47 0.52 13.15
CA TYR A 732 18.57 1.48 12.99
C TYR A 732 19.35 1.78 14.29
N ARG A 733 18.70 1.74 15.46
CA ARG A 733 19.37 2.00 16.75
C ARG A 733 20.37 0.90 17.09
N ALA A 734 19.95 -0.36 16.98
CA ALA A 734 20.77 -1.51 17.36
C ALA A 734 21.90 -1.77 16.36
N ILE A 735 21.56 -1.80 15.07
CA ILE A 735 22.55 -2.03 14.00
C ILE A 735 23.43 -0.79 13.79
N GLY A 736 22.88 0.43 13.89
CA GLY A 736 23.66 1.66 13.82
C GLY A 736 24.67 1.79 14.96
N ALA A 737 24.31 1.44 16.19
CA ALA A 737 25.24 1.42 17.32
C ALA A 737 26.34 0.35 17.14
N THR A 738 25.98 -0.83 16.61
CA THR A 738 26.94 -1.89 16.27
C THR A 738 27.91 -1.40 15.18
N ALA A 739 27.38 -0.81 14.10
CA ALA A 739 28.19 -0.27 13.01
C ALA A 739 29.10 0.88 13.48
N MET A 740 28.66 1.74 14.40
CA MET A 740 29.51 2.76 15.02
C MET A 740 30.64 2.13 15.86
N ALA A 741 30.32 1.15 16.71
CA ALA A 741 31.29 0.52 17.61
C ALA A 741 32.44 -0.15 16.85
N PHE A 742 32.13 -0.78 15.71
CA PHE A 742 33.09 -1.45 14.85
C PHE A 742 33.53 -0.62 13.63
N GLN A 743 33.04 0.61 13.47
CA GLN A 743 33.29 1.49 12.31
C GLN A 743 33.03 0.77 10.96
N TYR A 744 31.83 0.21 10.82
CA TYR A 744 31.35 -0.41 9.58
C TYR A 744 30.53 0.59 8.75
N PRO A 745 30.65 0.59 7.41
CA PRO A 745 29.68 1.21 6.54
C PRO A 745 28.32 0.51 6.62
N MET A 746 27.23 1.22 6.32
CA MET A 746 25.87 0.73 6.48
C MET A 746 24.89 1.22 5.42
N VAL A 747 23.87 0.42 5.14
CA VAL A 747 22.82 0.72 4.16
C VAL A 747 21.53 1.15 4.86
N ALA A 748 21.20 2.43 4.76
CA ALA A 748 19.94 3.01 5.20
C ALA A 748 18.85 2.75 4.14
N ALA A 749 18.01 1.75 4.36
CA ALA A 749 16.92 1.37 3.48
C ALA A 749 15.64 2.15 3.80
N SER A 750 15.06 2.79 2.79
CA SER A 750 13.78 3.52 2.92
C SER A 750 12.86 3.25 1.71
N PRO A 751 11.53 3.08 1.91
CA PRO A 751 10.64 2.73 0.80
C PRO A 751 10.33 3.92 -0.12
N ILE A 752 11.05 4.04 -1.24
CA ILE A 752 10.83 4.95 -2.38
C ILE A 752 10.27 6.34 -1.96
N ASP A 753 10.90 7.00 -0.98
CA ASP A 753 10.47 8.31 -0.50
C ASP A 753 11.66 9.18 -0.03
N VAL A 754 11.72 10.41 -0.56
CA VAL A 754 12.77 11.39 -0.30
C VAL A 754 12.84 11.80 1.18
N ASN A 755 11.69 11.95 1.83
CA ASN A 755 11.61 12.38 3.22
C ASN A 755 11.97 11.22 4.17
N LEU A 756 11.56 9.98 3.86
CA LEU A 756 11.94 8.82 4.66
C LEU A 756 13.45 8.54 4.58
N ALA A 757 14.05 8.65 3.39
CA ALA A 757 15.51 8.58 3.23
C ALA A 757 16.22 9.66 4.07
N LYS A 758 15.74 10.91 3.98
CA LYS A 758 16.27 12.03 4.78
C LYS A 758 16.10 11.82 6.28
N GLN A 759 14.93 11.37 6.71
CA GLN A 759 14.60 11.12 8.13
C GLN A 759 15.48 10.02 8.70
N LEU A 760 15.66 8.90 8.00
CA LEU A 760 16.51 7.81 8.47
C LEU A 760 17.98 8.26 8.61
N ASN A 761 18.48 9.06 7.67
CA ASN A 761 19.83 9.64 7.77
C ASN A 761 19.97 10.63 8.94
N ILE A 762 18.93 11.44 9.23
CA ILE A 762 18.89 12.29 10.43
C ILE A 762 18.89 11.43 11.71
N LEU A 763 18.14 10.33 11.74
CA LEU A 763 18.09 9.43 12.90
C LEU A 763 19.42 8.71 13.15
N LEU A 764 20.14 8.34 12.10
CA LEU A 764 21.51 7.79 12.18
C LEU A 764 22.51 8.86 12.66
N GLU A 765 22.48 10.06 12.09
CA GLU A 765 23.36 11.16 12.52
C GLU A 765 23.13 11.55 13.99
N ASN A 766 21.87 11.59 14.44
CA ASN A 766 21.51 11.82 15.84
C ASN A 766 21.99 10.72 16.80
N LEU A 767 22.22 9.49 16.30
CA LEU A 767 22.84 8.40 17.05
C LEU A 767 24.37 8.57 17.16
N GLY A 768 24.97 9.44 16.33
CA GLY A 768 26.42 9.66 16.21
C GLY A 768 27.06 8.96 15.02
N VAL A 769 26.28 8.43 14.07
CA VAL A 769 26.79 7.84 12.83
C VAL A 769 27.33 8.94 11.91
N SER A 770 28.53 8.76 11.36
CA SER A 770 28.98 9.62 10.26
C SER A 770 28.25 9.28 8.97
N LEU A 771 27.64 10.27 8.32
CA LEU A 771 27.02 10.08 6.99
C LEU A 771 28.04 9.69 5.90
N ASP A 772 29.34 9.84 6.13
CA ASP A 772 30.37 9.33 5.21
C ASP A 772 30.43 7.79 5.18
N SER A 773 29.86 7.11 6.18
CA SER A 773 29.74 5.65 6.25
C SER A 773 28.34 5.13 5.84
N VAL A 774 27.45 5.98 5.33
CA VAL A 774 26.05 5.61 5.02
C VAL A 774 25.81 5.58 3.51
N LEU A 775 25.10 4.56 3.04
CA LEU A 775 24.52 4.48 1.69
C LEU A 775 22.99 4.46 1.82
N ILE A 776 22.27 5.08 0.87
CA ILE A 776 20.81 4.92 0.77
C ILE A 776 20.49 3.71 -0.10
N ASP A 777 19.65 2.79 0.39
CA ASP A 777 18.85 1.91 -0.46
C ASP A 777 17.43 2.51 -0.61
N PRO A 778 17.03 2.96 -1.81
CA PRO A 778 15.70 3.51 -2.04
C PRO A 778 14.60 2.44 -2.16
N SER A 779 14.90 1.15 -1.90
CA SER A 779 13.99 0.01 -2.07
C SER A 779 13.47 -0.10 -3.49
N ILE A 780 14.38 -0.41 -4.42
CA ILE A 780 14.14 -0.27 -5.86
C ILE A 780 13.01 -1.16 -6.42
N GLY A 781 12.38 -0.72 -7.51
CA GLY A 781 11.53 -1.55 -8.37
C GLY A 781 12.29 -2.07 -9.61
N ALA A 782 11.99 -3.29 -10.04
CA ALA A 782 12.55 -3.86 -11.28
C ALA A 782 11.85 -3.29 -12.54
N LEU A 783 12.46 -3.46 -13.73
CA LEU A 783 11.87 -3.03 -14.99
C LEU A 783 10.45 -3.60 -15.18
N GLY A 784 9.45 -2.72 -15.31
CA GLY A 784 8.02 -3.08 -15.41
C GLY A 784 7.29 -3.22 -14.06
N TYR A 785 8.01 -3.14 -12.94
CA TYR A 785 7.53 -3.33 -11.57
C TYR A 785 7.88 -2.12 -10.69
N GLY A 786 7.49 -0.92 -11.14
CA GLY A 786 7.61 0.33 -10.37
C GLY A 786 8.96 1.05 -10.41
N ILE A 787 9.86 0.64 -11.33
CA ILE A 787 11.17 1.27 -11.54
C ILE A 787 11.10 2.79 -11.75
N GLU A 788 10.03 3.29 -12.34
CA GLU A 788 9.80 4.70 -12.61
C GLU A 788 9.62 5.54 -11.33
N TYR A 789 9.06 4.94 -10.27
CA TYR A 789 8.96 5.60 -8.96
C TYR A 789 10.34 5.70 -8.31
N THR A 790 11.11 4.60 -8.36
CA THR A 790 12.49 4.55 -7.87
C THR A 790 13.37 5.57 -8.58
N TYR A 791 13.37 5.56 -9.92
CA TYR A 791 14.12 6.49 -10.76
C TYR A 791 13.82 7.95 -10.38
N SER A 792 12.53 8.31 -10.31
CA SER A 792 12.07 9.66 -9.97
C SER A 792 12.46 10.09 -8.54
N VAL A 793 12.52 9.15 -7.59
CA VAL A 793 12.93 9.44 -6.19
C VAL A 793 14.44 9.57 -6.06
N MET A 794 15.21 8.71 -6.73
CA MET A 794 16.67 8.80 -6.79
C MET A 794 17.11 10.13 -7.42
N GLU A 795 16.53 10.53 -8.57
CA GLU A 795 16.80 11.84 -9.18
C GLU A 795 16.46 13.00 -8.24
N ARG A 796 15.32 12.95 -7.55
CA ARG A 796 14.92 14.01 -6.59
C ARG A 796 15.87 14.12 -5.41
N ILE A 797 16.31 12.99 -4.85
CA ILE A 797 17.33 12.95 -3.79
C ILE A 797 18.66 13.52 -4.33
N ARG A 798 19.08 13.09 -5.53
CA ARG A 798 20.32 13.54 -6.18
C ARG A 798 20.32 15.04 -6.47
N LEU A 799 19.21 15.58 -6.96
CA LEU A 799 19.02 17.01 -7.19
C LEU A 799 19.04 17.80 -5.88
N ALA A 800 18.37 17.33 -4.82
CA ALA A 800 18.43 17.99 -3.51
C ALA A 800 19.86 18.00 -2.94
N ALA A 801 20.58 16.88 -3.06
CA ALA A 801 21.96 16.76 -2.62
C ALA A 801 22.92 17.72 -3.35
N LEU A 802 22.81 17.82 -4.68
CA LEU A 802 23.75 18.57 -5.53
C LEU A 802 23.39 20.06 -5.74
N THR A 803 22.10 20.39 -5.84
CA THR A 803 21.65 21.77 -6.18
C THR A 803 21.21 22.58 -4.96
N GLN A 804 20.59 21.91 -3.98
CA GLN A 804 20.08 22.54 -2.75
C GLN A 804 21.03 22.35 -1.56
N LYS A 805 22.14 21.62 -1.76
CA LYS A 805 23.13 21.26 -0.74
C LYS A 805 22.49 20.59 0.50
N ASP A 806 21.53 19.70 0.29
CA ASP A 806 20.90 18.94 1.38
C ASP A 806 21.87 17.88 1.92
N GLU A 807 22.66 18.23 2.93
CA GLU A 807 23.76 17.42 3.47
C GLU A 807 23.31 16.04 3.99
N LYS A 808 22.02 15.88 4.32
CA LYS A 808 21.43 14.60 4.78
C LYS A 808 21.07 13.67 3.62
N LEU A 809 21.04 14.19 2.40
CA LEU A 809 20.82 13.45 1.16
C LEU A 809 22.10 13.33 0.30
N GLN A 810 23.21 13.94 0.73
CA GLN A 810 24.54 13.85 0.10
C GLN A 810 25.24 12.51 0.37
N VAL A 811 24.53 11.40 0.35
CA VAL A 811 25.09 10.05 0.53
C VAL A 811 24.94 9.22 -0.75
N PRO A 812 25.87 8.30 -1.05
CA PRO A 812 25.76 7.44 -2.24
C PRO A 812 24.57 6.48 -2.15
N PHE A 813 24.12 6.00 -3.31
CA PHE A 813 23.09 4.99 -3.42
C PHE A 813 23.68 3.58 -3.57
N ILE A 814 22.94 2.61 -3.04
CA ILE A 814 23.07 1.19 -3.36
C ILE A 814 21.71 0.67 -3.88
N CYS A 815 21.72 -0.21 -4.87
CA CYS A 815 20.51 -0.70 -5.55
C CYS A 815 20.53 -2.23 -5.61
N ASN A 816 19.58 -2.89 -4.93
CA ASN A 816 19.50 -4.35 -4.90
C ASN A 816 18.69 -4.93 -6.07
N LEU A 817 19.32 -4.99 -7.25
CA LEU A 817 18.69 -5.40 -8.53
C LEU A 817 18.35 -6.88 -8.57
N GLY A 818 19.31 -7.73 -8.19
CA GLY A 818 19.20 -9.18 -8.37
C GLY A 818 17.98 -9.78 -7.66
N ARG A 819 17.69 -9.30 -6.44
CA ARG A 819 16.54 -9.74 -5.64
C ARG A 819 15.20 -9.43 -6.31
N GLU A 820 15.06 -8.26 -6.95
CA GLU A 820 13.78 -7.83 -7.52
C GLU A 820 13.60 -8.23 -8.99
N VAL A 821 14.65 -8.19 -9.81
CA VAL A 821 14.58 -8.57 -11.23
C VAL A 821 14.26 -10.06 -11.40
N TRP A 822 14.91 -10.95 -10.65
CA TRP A 822 14.73 -12.40 -10.82
C TRP A 822 13.47 -12.98 -10.12
N LYS A 823 12.68 -12.12 -9.47
CA LYS A 823 11.28 -12.41 -9.11
C LYS A 823 10.29 -12.10 -10.23
N ALA A 824 10.64 -11.20 -11.17
CA ALA A 824 9.74 -10.77 -12.24
C ALA A 824 9.28 -11.96 -13.08
N LYS A 825 7.99 -11.97 -13.43
CA LYS A 825 7.36 -13.06 -14.16
C LYS A 825 8.05 -13.32 -15.51
N GLU A 826 8.46 -12.26 -16.18
CA GLU A 826 9.11 -12.26 -17.48
C GLU A 826 10.44 -13.03 -17.49
N CYS A 827 11.19 -13.02 -16.38
CA CYS A 827 12.43 -13.80 -16.21
C CYS A 827 12.15 -15.32 -16.07
N ARG A 828 10.95 -15.68 -15.60
CA ARG A 828 10.53 -17.08 -15.35
C ARG A 828 9.67 -17.68 -16.46
N LEU A 829 9.03 -16.86 -17.30
CA LEU A 829 8.28 -17.34 -18.47
C LEU A 829 9.20 -18.01 -19.49
N PRO A 830 8.77 -19.10 -20.16
CA PRO A 830 9.56 -19.79 -21.17
C PRO A 830 9.83 -18.92 -22.41
N THR A 831 10.68 -19.42 -23.31
CA THR A 831 10.87 -18.85 -24.64
C THR A 831 9.57 -18.93 -25.45
N ASP A 832 9.21 -17.82 -26.08
CA ASP A 832 7.94 -17.61 -26.79
C ASP A 832 8.13 -16.63 -27.97
N GLU A 833 7.28 -16.71 -29.01
CA GLU A 833 7.43 -15.87 -30.21
C GLU A 833 7.15 -14.38 -29.96
N MET A 834 6.30 -14.03 -29.00
CA MET A 834 5.95 -12.63 -28.68
C MET A 834 7.02 -11.96 -27.82
N ILE A 835 7.50 -12.65 -26.79
CA ILE A 835 8.41 -12.09 -25.78
C ILE A 835 9.88 -12.54 -25.94
N GLY A 836 10.16 -13.41 -26.90
CA GLY A 836 11.51 -13.85 -27.26
C GLY A 836 12.10 -14.94 -26.36
N ASP A 837 13.41 -15.11 -26.47
CA ASP A 837 14.20 -16.06 -25.68
C ASP A 837 14.23 -15.69 -24.18
N GLN A 838 13.97 -16.68 -23.31
CA GLN A 838 13.91 -16.50 -21.86
C GLN A 838 15.22 -16.01 -21.26
N GLU A 839 16.35 -16.61 -21.66
CA GLU A 839 17.66 -16.27 -21.10
C GLU A 839 18.05 -14.85 -21.48
N THR A 840 17.97 -14.53 -22.78
CA THR A 840 18.23 -13.21 -23.33
C THR A 840 17.34 -12.16 -22.66
N ARG A 841 16.06 -12.46 -22.43
CA ARG A 841 15.11 -11.58 -21.74
C ARG A 841 15.53 -11.33 -20.29
N GLY A 842 15.85 -12.37 -19.51
CA GLY A 842 16.29 -12.22 -18.12
C GLY A 842 17.59 -11.42 -17.98
N ILE A 843 18.58 -11.72 -18.83
CA ILE A 843 19.85 -10.96 -18.92
C ILE A 843 19.59 -9.48 -19.20
N LEU A 844 18.76 -9.18 -20.20
CA LEU A 844 18.47 -7.81 -20.59
C LEU A 844 17.62 -7.09 -19.54
N MET A 845 16.66 -7.74 -18.88
CA MET A 845 15.91 -7.11 -17.79
C MET A 845 16.82 -6.67 -16.65
N GLU A 846 17.81 -7.50 -16.25
CA GLU A 846 18.74 -7.12 -15.20
C GLU A 846 19.70 -6.00 -15.65
N ALA A 847 20.27 -6.11 -16.85
CA ALA A 847 21.16 -5.09 -17.40
C ALA A 847 20.47 -3.74 -17.66
N ILE A 848 19.22 -3.75 -18.14
CA ILE A 848 18.42 -2.52 -18.37
C ILE A 848 18.00 -1.91 -17.03
N THR A 849 17.58 -2.71 -16.04
CA THR A 849 17.27 -2.20 -14.69
C THR A 849 18.52 -1.53 -14.09
N ALA A 850 19.70 -2.16 -14.21
CA ALA A 850 20.97 -1.56 -13.79
C ALA A 850 21.25 -0.24 -14.54
N SER A 851 21.07 -0.23 -15.87
CA SER A 851 21.28 0.96 -16.71
C SER A 851 20.41 2.15 -16.26
N ILE A 852 19.14 1.90 -15.92
CA ILE A 852 18.20 2.92 -15.47
C ILE A 852 18.59 3.44 -14.07
N MET A 853 19.00 2.57 -13.14
CA MET A 853 19.49 2.98 -11.82
C MET A 853 20.82 3.74 -11.89
N LEU A 854 21.72 3.36 -12.81
CA LEU A 854 22.96 4.09 -13.09
C LEU A 854 22.67 5.54 -13.54
N MET A 855 21.72 5.74 -14.47
CA MET A 855 21.32 7.08 -14.92
C MET A 855 20.68 7.92 -13.79
N ALA A 856 19.90 7.30 -12.90
CA ALA A 856 19.34 7.94 -11.71
C ALA A 856 20.39 8.30 -10.63
N GLY A 857 21.66 7.92 -10.84
CA GLY A 857 22.79 8.25 -9.95
C GLY A 857 23.24 7.12 -9.04
N GLY A 858 22.83 5.87 -9.27
CA GLY A 858 23.20 4.72 -8.44
C GLY A 858 24.69 4.38 -8.51
N GLU A 859 25.40 4.39 -7.36
CA GLU A 859 26.85 4.12 -7.31
C GLU A 859 27.24 2.68 -7.00
N LEU A 860 26.34 1.84 -6.48
CA LEU A 860 26.60 0.43 -6.21
C LEU A 860 25.40 -0.45 -6.58
N MET A 861 25.61 -1.41 -7.47
CA MET A 861 24.60 -2.33 -7.95
C MET A 861 24.82 -3.72 -7.36
N ILE A 862 23.79 -4.36 -6.81
CA ILE A 862 23.83 -5.78 -6.43
C ILE A 862 23.10 -6.59 -7.51
N MET A 863 23.81 -7.51 -8.17
CA MET A 863 23.34 -8.24 -9.36
C MET A 863 23.60 -9.75 -9.25
N ARG A 864 22.91 -10.56 -10.05
CA ARG A 864 22.97 -12.03 -10.03
C ARG A 864 23.53 -12.65 -11.30
N HIS A 865 23.16 -12.18 -12.50
CA HIS A 865 23.52 -12.90 -13.72
C HIS A 865 24.89 -12.46 -14.28
N PRO A 866 25.89 -13.36 -14.44
CA PRO A 866 27.25 -12.97 -14.85
C PRO A 866 27.29 -12.20 -16.17
N ARG A 867 26.45 -12.60 -17.14
CA ARG A 867 26.30 -11.88 -18.42
C ARG A 867 25.68 -10.49 -18.28
N ALA A 868 24.70 -10.29 -17.38
CA ALA A 868 24.12 -8.98 -17.15
C ALA A 868 25.14 -8.05 -16.48
N VAL A 869 25.88 -8.55 -15.49
CA VAL A 869 27.02 -7.84 -14.88
C VAL A 869 28.04 -7.42 -15.94
N ALA A 870 28.44 -8.32 -16.85
CA ALA A 870 29.40 -7.99 -17.91
C ALA A 870 28.88 -6.87 -18.85
N LEU A 871 27.60 -6.88 -19.22
CA LEU A 871 26.97 -5.82 -20.00
C LEU A 871 26.97 -4.48 -19.24
N THR A 872 26.59 -4.50 -17.95
CA THR A 872 26.58 -3.31 -17.10
C THR A 872 28.00 -2.76 -16.86
N LYS A 873 29.01 -3.61 -16.68
CA LYS A 873 30.43 -3.18 -16.62
C LYS A 873 30.86 -2.51 -17.92
N SER A 874 30.53 -3.07 -19.09
CA SER A 874 30.83 -2.44 -20.39
C SER A 874 30.16 -1.08 -20.55
N LEU A 875 28.90 -0.94 -20.10
CA LEU A 875 28.19 0.34 -20.08
C LEU A 875 28.86 1.36 -19.15
N ILE A 876 29.22 0.97 -17.92
CA ILE A 876 29.92 1.85 -16.97
C ILE A 876 31.24 2.33 -17.56
N THR A 877 32.06 1.45 -18.13
CA THR A 877 33.31 1.84 -18.81
C THR A 877 33.04 2.83 -19.94
N GLY A 878 32.08 2.52 -20.82
CA GLY A 878 31.74 3.38 -21.97
C GLY A 878 31.17 4.76 -21.59
N LEU A 879 30.50 4.88 -20.44
CA LEU A 879 29.97 6.16 -19.93
C LEU A 879 31.00 6.96 -19.12
N MET A 880 32.01 6.29 -18.54
CA MET A 880 33.07 6.97 -17.78
C MET A 880 34.19 7.56 -18.66
N GLY A 881 34.35 7.07 -19.89
CA GLY A 881 35.36 7.53 -20.86
C GLY A 881 36.63 6.70 -20.85
#